data_AF-A0A8H7R0N0-F1
#
_entry.id   AF-A0A8H7R0N0-F1
#
_cell.length_a   1.000
_cell.length_b   1.000
_cell.length_c   1.000
_cell.angle_alpha   90.00
_cell.angle_beta   90.00
_cell.angle_gamma   90.00
#
_symmetry.space_group_name_H-M   'P 1'
#
loop_
_entity.id
_entity.type
_entity.pdbx_description
1 polymer ?
#
loop_
_entity_poly.entity_id
_entity_poly.type
_entity_poly.pdbx_seq_one_letter_code
_entity_poly.pdbx_strand_id
1 'polypeptide(L)'
;VSKMEQPTNRDFLIHLEQGNYQAALDLANELKLDKDLVYKAQWNKIKKERGPQLQAKDVELLKLVEDDAWVVNTCLDTCVDEWELQKEIFSIGLKRITTLTEPIVKDLTPQSPLTNREKTLLRSRLYLLQYSDRLETFHKIWPSLNSENEDTSFATGFAEFRDVNLTAQALEFARSENHVALDAIFMHHGRHVLPQRLFILSQIPETADPSSFDLPHVTHDHEDIWLEEPWRKEQDIVEEDWVQDMIRLQVAEEIDYLNRLEASIQTTEYPTSAKVIADWYIDRARAADKIGLSSTALEIIRYAQVMGVTGIETQISEYEWLCKYVYSSETSFTESTFVDLEKFQQMSSYEVLKGLLSNTDSASIVDDMLRLALPWIEVSKKRKGATDKADLLLYRWLLETAVGDHHLDWCCSVIEKSKPSIPVEDRIIKDDLDLSRLVLAIVYSSDGTMEYLVRLFECLPIFSDIVENVNEPIDMADMIPLASTPLGLFLELQNVGAFGLTQMMDTLQNHLGSAEVLARYHASVPLRWYLQDQSIEAQRQLCIRMSSQAAGGVESGGAQFDRDDDWRELLDDMLRLRDEGEGIFGKLDSAEILEIFFSSLLRCGRFKLAQDLILGSQKIMDITKAEKLVIDAEREFFDNATSGNMNAGSMKQAWDCLKILPPTTEIKKEMDLIEATHSLIYEYKVQDRPGMTIMPIQIRQSKNRLELISKLIFAKRDMYRRHEQVLALVRKLGYGDDVLAKVKALAMLANAALVEEDYIESYHLCQIIVDAAQNQKTAGKSKSYNNEIDEAAWHSCLNLGKVEAFEDINRRLDVLSMAMTLSPAENIRDVLIVWRKLDQTKPNQLAFAQLGSHGFDKDHHENKGWQGLLQNATKQWSLGDLLTGGEQADRRGMDGSKRKRDIVRDVVGGWLF
;
A
#
# COMPACT_ATOMS: atom_id res chain seq x y z
N VAL A 1 -101.87 1.11 68.20
CA VAL A 1 -102.64 0.74 66.99
C VAL A 1 -102.29 1.72 65.90
N SER A 2 -101.61 1.19 64.89
CA SER A 2 -101.18 1.80 63.64
C SER A 2 -102.32 2.54 62.92
N LYS A 3 -102.09 3.80 62.52
CA LYS A 3 -102.64 4.30 61.24
C LYS A 3 -101.57 3.97 60.21
N MET A 4 -101.77 2.88 59.48
CA MET A 4 -101.01 2.63 58.25
C MET A 4 -101.39 3.76 57.30
N GLU A 5 -100.48 4.72 57.13
CA GLU A 5 -100.57 5.70 56.06
C GLU A 5 -100.64 4.92 54.73
N GLN A 6 -101.63 5.26 53.90
CA GLN A 6 -101.75 4.62 52.59
C GLN A 6 -100.48 4.92 51.80
N PRO A 7 -99.85 3.92 51.17
CA PRO A 7 -98.65 4.15 50.39
C PRO A 7 -98.93 5.19 49.31
N THR A 8 -98.02 6.15 49.15
CA THR A 8 -98.17 7.24 48.18
C THR A 8 -97.14 7.11 47.05
N ASN A 9 -97.43 7.70 45.88
CA ASN A 9 -96.47 7.81 44.78
C ASN A 9 -95.15 8.49 45.20
N ARG A 10 -95.20 9.33 46.24
CA ARG A 10 -94.01 9.97 46.82
C ARG A 10 -93.13 8.94 47.55
N ASP A 11 -93.73 8.02 48.28
CA ASP A 11 -92.99 6.96 48.99
C ASP A 11 -92.31 6.01 48.00
N PHE A 12 -92.98 5.70 46.89
CA PHE A 12 -92.40 4.97 45.77
C PHE A 12 -91.14 5.65 45.21
N LEU A 13 -91.20 6.95 44.91
CA LEU A 13 -90.04 7.71 44.40
C LEU A 13 -88.89 7.79 45.43
N ILE A 14 -89.20 7.95 46.71
CA ILE A 14 -88.20 7.96 47.79
C ILE A 14 -87.47 6.62 47.87
N HIS A 15 -88.21 5.50 47.85
CA HIS A 15 -87.59 4.17 47.88
C HIS A 15 -86.76 3.89 46.61
N LEU A 16 -87.21 4.39 45.45
CA LEU A 16 -86.49 4.30 44.18
C LEU A 16 -85.15 5.06 44.21
N GLU A 17 -85.15 6.32 44.67
CA GLU A 17 -83.94 7.16 44.80
C GLU A 17 -82.96 6.60 45.83
N GLN A 18 -83.46 6.02 46.92
CA GLN A 18 -82.64 5.41 47.97
C GLN A 18 -82.05 4.04 47.57
N GLY A 19 -82.46 3.46 46.43
CA GLY A 19 -82.01 2.14 45.98
C GLY A 19 -82.65 0.96 46.72
N ASN A 20 -83.80 1.17 47.37
CA ASN A 20 -84.59 0.14 48.05
C ASN A 20 -85.53 -0.56 47.05
N TYR A 21 -84.95 -1.24 46.06
CA TYR A 21 -85.69 -1.72 44.88
C TYR A 21 -86.80 -2.72 45.18
N GLN A 22 -86.62 -3.64 46.15
CA GLN A 22 -87.69 -4.58 46.51
C GLN A 22 -88.90 -3.87 47.11
N ALA A 23 -88.68 -2.90 48.01
CA ALA A 23 -89.74 -2.09 48.58
C ALA A 23 -90.43 -1.24 47.50
N ALA A 24 -89.67 -0.70 46.54
CA ALA A 24 -90.22 0.02 45.39
C ALA A 24 -91.06 -0.90 44.48
N LEU A 25 -90.66 -2.17 44.27
CA LEU A 25 -91.46 -3.16 43.52
C LEU A 25 -92.77 -3.52 44.23
N ASP A 26 -92.72 -3.71 45.55
CA ASP A 26 -93.89 -4.01 46.36
C ASP A 26 -94.89 -2.83 46.30
N LEU A 27 -94.39 -1.59 46.41
CA LEU A 27 -95.18 -0.38 46.24
C LEU A 27 -95.71 -0.20 44.81
N ALA A 28 -94.92 -0.55 43.78
CA ALA A 28 -95.38 -0.51 42.39
C ALA A 28 -96.54 -1.50 42.16
N ASN A 29 -96.50 -2.68 42.76
CA ASN A 29 -97.58 -3.65 42.73
C ASN A 29 -98.85 -3.12 43.42
N GLU A 30 -98.71 -2.54 44.62
CA GLU A 30 -99.83 -2.01 45.40
C GLU A 30 -100.48 -0.80 44.74
N LEU A 31 -99.68 0.07 44.13
CA LEU A 31 -100.10 1.30 43.45
C LEU A 31 -100.42 1.11 41.96
N LYS A 32 -100.25 -0.09 41.40
CA LYS A 32 -100.38 -0.41 39.96
C LYS A 32 -99.53 0.53 39.07
N LEU A 33 -98.33 0.86 39.54
CA LEU A 33 -97.35 1.63 38.78
C LEU A 33 -96.53 0.71 37.87
N ASP A 34 -95.97 1.30 36.82
CA ASP A 34 -95.10 0.59 35.89
C ASP A 34 -93.82 0.09 36.60
N LYS A 35 -93.60 -1.22 36.55
CA LYS A 35 -92.46 -1.90 37.18
C LYS A 35 -91.16 -1.60 36.46
N ASP A 36 -91.22 -1.25 35.17
CA ASP A 36 -90.05 -0.88 34.39
C ASP A 36 -89.32 0.30 35.01
N LEU A 37 -90.03 1.23 35.65
CA LEU A 37 -89.40 2.36 36.35
C LEU A 37 -88.42 1.89 37.44
N VAL A 38 -88.75 0.79 38.13
CA VAL A 38 -87.90 0.20 39.17
C VAL A 38 -86.72 -0.54 38.56
N TYR A 39 -86.97 -1.40 37.57
CA TYR A 39 -85.91 -2.18 36.93
C TYR A 39 -84.93 -1.30 36.15
N LYS A 40 -85.38 -0.26 35.44
CA LYS A 40 -84.54 0.71 34.73
C LYS A 40 -83.67 1.51 35.69
N ALA A 41 -84.24 1.97 36.82
CA ALA A 41 -83.47 2.69 37.84
C ALA A 41 -82.43 1.79 38.53
N GLN A 42 -82.78 0.52 38.77
CA GLN A 42 -81.86 -0.48 39.30
C GLN A 42 -80.70 -0.75 38.33
N TRP A 43 -81.00 -0.95 37.04
CA TRP A 43 -79.99 -1.13 36.01
C TRP A 43 -79.05 0.09 35.91
N ASN A 44 -79.58 1.30 35.84
CA ASN A 44 -78.76 2.51 35.70
C ASN A 44 -77.82 2.73 36.89
N LYS A 45 -78.26 2.39 38.12
CA LYS A 45 -77.40 2.43 39.30
C LYS A 45 -76.28 1.39 39.20
N ILE A 46 -76.61 0.15 38.85
CA ILE A 46 -75.63 -0.94 38.71
C ILE A 46 -74.61 -0.62 37.60
N LYS A 47 -75.07 -0.16 36.43
CA LYS A 47 -74.21 0.26 35.31
C LYS A 47 -73.26 1.38 35.73
N LYS A 48 -73.72 2.35 36.52
CA LYS A 48 -72.86 3.44 37.03
C LYS A 48 -71.84 2.97 38.06
N GLU A 49 -72.20 2.00 38.91
CA GLU A 49 -71.33 1.51 39.99
C GLU A 49 -70.28 0.50 39.49
N ARG A 50 -70.66 -0.40 38.59
CA ARG A 50 -69.79 -1.49 38.10
C ARG A 50 -69.17 -1.22 36.74
N GLY A 51 -69.74 -0.32 35.94
CA GLY A 51 -69.23 0.02 34.60
C GLY A 51 -69.04 -1.24 33.75
N PRO A 52 -67.81 -1.54 33.27
CA PRO A 52 -67.54 -2.69 32.41
C PRO A 52 -67.52 -4.05 33.16
N GLN A 53 -67.54 -4.06 34.49
CA GLN A 53 -67.49 -5.26 35.34
C GLN A 53 -68.88 -5.79 35.73
N LEU A 54 -69.86 -5.66 34.83
CA LEU A 54 -71.19 -6.23 35.04
C LEU A 54 -71.12 -7.76 35.17
N GLN A 55 -72.13 -8.35 35.82
CA GLN A 55 -72.24 -9.80 36.02
C GLN A 55 -73.51 -10.35 35.37
N ALA A 56 -73.56 -11.65 35.08
CA ALA A 56 -74.72 -12.34 34.51
C ALA A 56 -76.05 -12.02 35.22
N LYS A 57 -76.05 -11.98 36.55
CA LYS A 57 -77.24 -11.63 37.37
C LYS A 57 -77.77 -10.21 37.13
N ASP A 58 -76.90 -9.28 36.76
CA ASP A 58 -77.29 -7.90 36.50
C ASP A 58 -78.01 -7.82 35.14
N VAL A 59 -77.56 -8.61 34.16
CA VAL A 59 -78.15 -8.73 32.81
C VAL A 59 -79.53 -9.38 32.84
N GLU A 60 -79.84 -10.22 33.85
CA GLU A 60 -81.20 -10.75 34.04
C GLU A 60 -82.26 -9.65 34.21
N LEU A 61 -81.89 -8.47 34.75
CA LEU A 61 -82.81 -7.34 34.87
C LEU A 61 -83.33 -6.87 33.51
N LEU A 62 -82.51 -6.95 32.44
CA LEU A 62 -82.93 -6.58 31.09
C LEU A 62 -84.04 -7.50 30.55
N LYS A 63 -84.10 -8.76 31.03
CA LYS A 63 -85.16 -9.71 30.63
C LYS A 63 -86.50 -9.38 31.31
N LEU A 64 -86.47 -8.70 32.46
CA LEU A 64 -87.66 -8.33 33.25
C LEU A 64 -88.33 -7.03 32.78
N VAL A 65 -87.63 -6.20 32.01
CA VAL A 65 -88.16 -4.93 31.46
C VAL A 65 -89.06 -5.22 30.25
N GLU A 66 -90.23 -4.59 30.21
CA GLU A 66 -91.22 -4.73 29.12
C GLU A 66 -91.00 -3.73 27.98
N ASP A 67 -90.40 -2.57 28.23
CA ASP A 67 -90.05 -1.56 27.23
C ASP A 67 -88.90 -2.03 26.30
N ASP A 68 -89.28 -2.69 25.21
CA ASP A 68 -88.35 -3.23 24.21
C ASP A 68 -87.43 -2.16 23.60
N ALA A 69 -87.91 -0.93 23.39
CA ALA A 69 -87.09 0.13 22.78
C ALA A 69 -85.98 0.58 23.74
N TRP A 70 -86.29 0.69 25.03
CA TRP A 70 -85.29 0.98 26.06
C TRP A 70 -84.28 -0.16 26.22
N VAL A 71 -84.74 -1.42 26.21
CA VAL A 71 -83.85 -2.59 26.29
C VAL A 71 -82.88 -2.63 25.10
N VAL A 72 -83.38 -2.44 23.87
CA VAL A 72 -82.54 -2.41 22.66
C VAL A 72 -81.49 -1.29 22.74
N ASN A 73 -81.89 -0.07 23.11
CA ASN A 73 -80.95 1.04 23.26
C ASN A 73 -79.90 0.76 24.33
N THR A 74 -80.30 0.14 25.44
CA THR A 74 -79.40 -0.23 26.53
C THR A 74 -78.40 -1.30 26.10
N CYS A 75 -78.84 -2.30 25.32
CA CYS A 75 -77.96 -3.33 24.76
C CYS A 75 -76.94 -2.72 23.77
N LEU A 76 -77.35 -1.74 22.96
CA LEU A 76 -76.45 -1.02 22.05
C LEU A 76 -75.41 -0.18 22.82
N ASP A 77 -75.79 0.47 23.91
CA ASP A 77 -74.94 1.39 24.67
C ASP A 77 -74.01 0.69 25.70
N THR A 78 -74.21 -0.61 25.97
CA THR A 78 -73.47 -1.29 27.05
C THR A 78 -72.31 -2.11 26.52
N CYS A 79 -71.11 -1.86 27.07
CA CYS A 79 -69.88 -2.61 26.83
C CYS A 79 -69.37 -3.21 28.16
N VAL A 80 -69.03 -4.50 28.17
CA VAL A 80 -68.52 -5.23 29.34
C VAL A 80 -67.23 -5.97 29.03
N ASP A 81 -66.41 -6.25 30.05
CA ASP A 81 -65.10 -6.89 29.87
C ASP A 81 -65.20 -8.39 29.56
N GLU A 82 -66.28 -9.04 29.98
CA GLU A 82 -66.51 -10.47 29.76
C GLU A 82 -67.20 -10.71 28.42
N TRP A 83 -66.51 -11.36 27.47
CA TRP A 83 -67.02 -11.64 26.13
C TRP A 83 -68.35 -12.41 26.12
N GLU A 84 -68.47 -13.46 26.95
CA GLU A 84 -69.72 -14.25 27.04
C GLU A 84 -70.91 -13.39 27.49
N LEU A 85 -70.66 -12.49 28.44
CA LEU A 85 -71.68 -11.60 28.96
C LEU A 85 -72.08 -10.53 27.92
N GLN A 86 -71.11 -9.95 27.20
CA GLN A 86 -71.40 -9.01 26.12
C GLN A 86 -72.24 -9.67 25.02
N LYS A 87 -71.93 -10.93 24.69
CA LYS A 87 -72.69 -11.73 23.73
C LYS A 87 -74.12 -11.99 24.21
N GLU A 88 -74.32 -12.26 25.51
CA GLU A 88 -75.67 -12.39 26.08
C GLU A 88 -76.46 -11.06 25.97
N ILE A 89 -75.83 -9.92 26.28
CA ILE A 89 -76.45 -8.60 26.17
C ILE A 89 -76.93 -8.34 24.74
N PHE A 90 -76.10 -8.62 23.72
CA PHE A 90 -76.49 -8.48 22.32
C PHE A 90 -77.56 -9.49 21.90
N SER A 91 -77.52 -10.73 22.39
CA SER A 91 -78.55 -11.73 22.13
C SER A 91 -79.93 -11.28 22.63
N ILE A 92 -80.00 -10.69 23.82
CA ILE A 92 -81.24 -10.11 24.37
C ILE A 92 -81.74 -8.98 23.46
N GLY A 93 -80.86 -8.03 23.12
CA GLY A 93 -81.20 -6.91 22.24
C GLY A 93 -81.68 -7.37 20.86
N LEU A 94 -80.98 -8.32 20.24
CA LEU A 94 -81.32 -8.91 18.95
C LEU A 94 -82.70 -9.58 18.99
N LYS A 95 -83.00 -10.36 20.03
CA LYS A 95 -84.31 -11.00 20.16
C LYS A 95 -85.46 -9.98 20.23
N ARG A 96 -85.27 -8.90 21.01
CA ARG A 96 -86.27 -7.83 21.12
C ARG A 96 -86.44 -7.07 19.80
N ILE A 97 -85.34 -6.62 19.20
CA ILE A 97 -85.41 -5.81 17.97
C ILE A 97 -85.92 -6.60 16.77
N THR A 98 -85.59 -7.90 16.66
CA THR A 98 -86.13 -8.76 15.60
C THR A 98 -87.63 -8.87 15.73
N THR A 99 -88.16 -9.04 16.95
CA THR A 99 -89.63 -9.08 17.18
C THR A 99 -90.30 -7.76 16.78
N LEU A 100 -89.67 -6.62 17.08
CA LEU A 100 -90.19 -5.29 16.72
C LEU A 100 -90.13 -4.99 15.21
N THR A 101 -89.13 -5.53 14.51
CA THR A 101 -88.88 -5.24 13.09
C THR A 101 -89.46 -6.27 12.14
N GLU A 102 -89.80 -7.47 12.61
CA GLU A 102 -90.45 -8.54 11.86
C GLU A 102 -91.64 -8.08 10.98
N PRO A 103 -92.62 -7.30 11.48
CA PRO A 103 -93.73 -6.84 10.64
C PRO A 103 -93.28 -5.84 9.56
N ILE A 104 -92.23 -5.06 9.83
CA ILE A 104 -91.69 -4.06 8.89
C ILE A 104 -90.95 -4.78 7.75
N VAL A 105 -90.11 -5.75 8.11
CA VAL A 105 -89.26 -6.51 7.19
C VAL A 105 -90.08 -7.34 6.21
N LYS A 106 -91.20 -7.93 6.65
CA LYS A 106 -92.07 -8.77 5.79
C LYS A 106 -92.63 -8.06 4.57
N ASP A 107 -92.92 -6.77 4.71
CA ASP A 107 -93.53 -5.95 3.67
C ASP A 107 -92.54 -4.94 3.04
N LEU A 108 -91.23 -5.11 3.31
CA LEU A 108 -90.21 -4.17 2.87
C LEU A 108 -89.89 -4.36 1.38
N THR A 109 -89.97 -3.27 0.62
CA THR A 109 -89.56 -3.21 -0.79
C THR A 109 -88.74 -1.93 -1.02
N PRO A 110 -87.95 -1.84 -2.11
CA PRO A 110 -87.13 -0.66 -2.39
C PRO A 110 -87.89 0.68 -2.50
N GLN A 111 -89.22 0.63 -2.69
CA GLN A 111 -90.09 1.81 -2.80
C GLN A 111 -90.96 2.04 -1.56
N SER A 112 -90.84 1.22 -0.51
CA SER A 112 -91.67 1.32 0.69
C SER A 112 -91.35 2.61 1.48
N PRO A 113 -92.35 3.47 1.79
CA PRO A 113 -92.11 4.65 2.61
C PRO A 113 -91.90 4.24 4.08
N LEU A 114 -90.71 4.50 4.62
CA LEU A 114 -90.39 4.22 6.03
C LEU A 114 -90.52 5.48 6.89
N THR A 115 -91.23 5.36 8.01
CA THR A 115 -91.27 6.38 9.06
C THR A 115 -89.92 6.50 9.77
N ASN A 116 -89.64 7.66 10.39
CA ASN A 116 -88.41 7.85 11.17
C ASN A 116 -88.26 6.83 12.30
N ARG A 117 -89.37 6.37 12.90
CA ARG A 117 -89.37 5.34 13.93
C ARG A 117 -88.94 3.98 13.36
N GLU A 118 -89.51 3.57 12.24
CA GLU A 118 -89.15 2.31 11.57
C GLU A 118 -87.69 2.33 11.12
N LYS A 119 -87.22 3.44 10.54
CA LYS A 119 -85.79 3.61 10.20
C LYS A 119 -84.89 3.45 11.41
N THR A 120 -85.27 3.99 12.58
CA THR A 120 -84.48 3.83 13.81
C THR A 120 -84.47 2.39 14.29
N LEU A 121 -85.61 1.68 14.24
CA LEU A 121 -85.67 0.27 14.62
C LEU A 121 -84.82 -0.63 13.69
N LEU A 122 -84.89 -0.40 12.38
CA LEU A 122 -84.08 -1.12 11.39
C LEU A 122 -82.59 -0.81 11.55
N ARG A 123 -82.21 0.46 11.82
CA ARG A 123 -80.83 0.83 12.18
C ARG A 123 -80.35 0.14 13.44
N SER A 124 -81.17 0.08 14.49
CA SER A 124 -80.83 -0.62 15.72
C SER A 124 -80.63 -2.13 15.49
N ARG A 125 -81.42 -2.76 14.60
CA ARG A 125 -81.20 -4.15 14.18
C ARG A 125 -79.86 -4.30 13.45
N LEU A 126 -79.55 -3.41 12.51
CA LEU A 126 -78.28 -3.39 11.78
C LEU A 126 -77.09 -3.26 12.74
N TYR A 127 -77.10 -2.28 13.63
CA TYR A 127 -76.01 -2.07 14.60
C TYR A 127 -75.83 -3.25 15.55
N LEU A 128 -76.92 -3.85 16.06
CA LEU A 128 -76.80 -5.04 16.92
C LEU A 128 -76.20 -6.25 16.19
N LEU A 129 -76.55 -6.45 14.92
CA LEU A 129 -75.98 -7.52 14.10
C LEU A 129 -74.50 -7.26 13.80
N GLN A 130 -74.16 -6.03 13.38
CA GLN A 130 -72.77 -5.62 13.12
C GLN A 130 -71.91 -5.71 14.38
N TYR A 131 -72.39 -5.20 15.52
CA TYR A 131 -71.66 -5.28 16.78
C TYR A 131 -71.51 -6.72 17.27
N SER A 132 -72.50 -7.59 17.03
CA SER A 132 -72.38 -9.02 17.35
C SER A 132 -71.27 -9.68 16.53
N ASP A 133 -71.21 -9.45 15.22
CA ASP A 133 -70.14 -10.01 14.37
C ASP A 133 -68.78 -9.40 14.72
N ARG A 134 -68.73 -8.09 14.98
CA ARG A 134 -67.52 -7.40 15.41
C ARG A 134 -67.05 -7.84 16.79
N LEU A 135 -67.94 -8.22 17.70
CA LEU A 135 -67.57 -8.76 19.02
C LEU A 135 -66.79 -10.07 18.88
N GLU A 136 -67.26 -10.95 18.01
CA GLU A 136 -66.58 -12.24 17.76
C GLU A 136 -65.21 -12.01 17.10
N THR A 137 -65.12 -11.11 16.11
CA THR A 137 -63.83 -10.71 15.54
C THR A 137 -62.93 -10.06 16.58
N PHE A 138 -63.47 -9.14 17.39
CA PHE A 138 -62.70 -8.44 18.42
C PHE A 138 -62.14 -9.40 19.46
N HIS A 139 -62.94 -10.38 19.90
CA HIS A 139 -62.48 -11.43 20.81
C HIS A 139 -61.32 -12.25 20.23
N LYS A 140 -61.39 -12.58 18.93
CA LYS A 140 -60.33 -13.32 18.23
C LYS A 140 -59.02 -12.51 18.15
N ILE A 141 -59.10 -11.20 17.90
CA ILE A 141 -57.92 -10.33 17.74
C ILE A 141 -57.43 -9.72 19.06
N TRP A 142 -58.25 -9.71 20.11
CA TRP A 142 -57.91 -9.09 21.39
C TRP A 142 -56.57 -9.56 21.97
N PRO A 143 -56.20 -10.86 21.91
CA PRO A 143 -54.88 -11.30 22.36
C PRO A 143 -53.71 -10.63 21.63
N SER A 144 -53.85 -10.28 20.34
CA SER A 144 -52.79 -9.59 19.58
C SER A 144 -52.77 -8.08 19.79
N LEU A 145 -53.85 -7.48 20.32
CA LEU A 145 -53.91 -6.05 20.65
C LEU A 145 -53.45 -5.77 22.09
N ASN A 146 -53.69 -6.72 22.99
CA ASN A 146 -53.41 -6.56 24.42
C ASN A 146 -51.96 -6.92 24.81
N SER A 147 -51.14 -7.40 23.87
CA SER A 147 -49.72 -7.67 24.11
C SER A 147 -48.89 -6.39 24.28
N GLU A 148 -49.38 -5.23 23.81
CA GLU A 148 -48.62 -3.97 23.78
C GLU A 148 -49.06 -2.95 24.85
N ASN A 149 -50.29 -3.03 25.36
CA ASN A 149 -50.85 -2.05 26.30
C ASN A 149 -51.60 -2.75 27.46
N GLU A 150 -50.96 -2.85 28.64
CA GLU A 150 -51.57 -3.49 29.82
C GLU A 150 -52.73 -2.67 30.45
N ASP A 151 -52.95 -1.42 30.04
CA ASP A 151 -53.87 -0.47 30.70
C ASP A 151 -55.28 -0.40 30.09
N THR A 152 -55.54 -1.02 28.93
CA THR A 152 -56.84 -0.91 28.23
C THR A 152 -57.75 -2.11 28.53
N SER A 153 -58.99 -1.87 28.96
CA SER A 153 -59.96 -2.95 29.24
C SER A 153 -60.63 -3.44 27.95
N PHE A 154 -61.06 -4.71 27.93
CA PHE A 154 -61.76 -5.29 26.77
C PHE A 154 -63.01 -4.48 26.40
N ALA A 155 -63.77 -4.02 27.39
CA ALA A 155 -64.93 -3.18 27.17
C ALA A 155 -64.59 -1.86 26.45
N THR A 156 -63.49 -1.21 26.87
CA THR A 156 -63.05 0.05 26.27
C THR A 156 -62.55 -0.13 24.84
N GLY A 157 -61.70 -1.12 24.58
CA GLY A 157 -61.22 -1.40 23.23
C GLY A 157 -62.35 -1.84 22.29
N PHE A 158 -63.30 -2.64 22.77
CA PHE A 158 -64.45 -3.05 21.98
C PHE A 158 -65.39 -1.87 21.67
N ALA A 159 -65.59 -0.97 22.64
CA ALA A 159 -66.41 0.23 22.44
C ALA A 159 -65.88 1.12 21.31
N GLU A 160 -64.55 1.17 21.14
CA GLU A 160 -63.92 1.85 20.00
C GLU A 160 -64.07 1.00 18.72
N PHE A 161 -63.65 -0.27 18.74
CA PHE A 161 -63.64 -1.13 17.55
C PHE A 161 -65.02 -1.34 16.90
N ARG A 162 -66.08 -1.44 17.70
CA ARG A 162 -67.43 -1.72 17.18
C ARG A 162 -67.97 -0.65 16.23
N ASP A 163 -67.47 0.59 16.32
CA ASP A 163 -67.91 1.75 15.53
C ASP A 163 -66.91 2.18 14.45
N VAL A 164 -65.72 1.57 14.41
CA VAL A 164 -64.66 1.95 13.46
C VAL A 164 -65.01 1.59 12.01
N ASN A 165 -64.47 2.33 11.06
CA ASN A 165 -64.46 1.93 9.66
C ASN A 165 -63.48 0.75 9.46
N LEU A 166 -63.98 -0.43 9.08
CA LEU A 166 -63.16 -1.66 9.00
C LEU A 166 -62.00 -1.55 8.01
N THR A 167 -62.17 -0.82 6.90
CA THR A 167 -61.06 -0.55 5.97
C THR A 167 -59.98 0.29 6.63
N ALA A 168 -60.36 1.36 7.33
CA ALA A 168 -59.41 2.20 8.06
C ALA A 168 -58.67 1.40 9.15
N GLN A 169 -59.37 0.51 9.86
CA GLN A 169 -58.76 -0.37 10.84
C GLN A 169 -57.81 -1.39 10.21
N ALA A 170 -58.17 -1.97 9.06
CA ALA A 170 -57.31 -2.89 8.32
C ALA A 170 -56.03 -2.19 7.83
N LEU A 171 -56.13 -0.92 7.41
CA LEU A 171 -54.95 -0.11 7.08
C LEU A 171 -54.02 0.07 8.29
N GLU A 172 -54.58 0.32 9.47
CA GLU A 172 -53.79 0.46 10.69
C GLU A 172 -53.11 -0.86 11.10
N PHE A 173 -53.84 -1.98 11.03
CA PHE A 173 -53.26 -3.30 11.29
C PHE A 173 -52.18 -3.70 10.29
N ALA A 174 -52.32 -3.30 9.02
CA ALA A 174 -51.27 -3.48 8.03
C ALA A 174 -50.01 -2.67 8.40
N ARG A 175 -50.16 -1.40 8.79
CA ARG A 175 -49.05 -0.51 9.19
C ARG A 175 -48.34 -0.98 10.46
N SER A 176 -49.09 -1.54 11.41
CA SER A 176 -48.57 -2.05 12.67
C SER A 176 -48.11 -3.51 12.59
N GLU A 177 -48.04 -4.10 11.38
CA GLU A 177 -47.63 -5.48 11.14
C GLU A 177 -48.45 -6.56 11.90
N ASN A 178 -49.71 -6.26 12.26
CA ASN A 178 -50.58 -7.18 13.01
C ASN A 178 -51.33 -8.12 12.05
N HIS A 179 -50.61 -9.12 11.53
CA HIS A 179 -51.14 -10.13 10.59
C HIS A 179 -52.37 -10.87 11.17
N VAL A 180 -52.36 -11.23 12.45
CA VAL A 180 -53.49 -11.93 13.11
C VAL A 180 -54.78 -11.12 13.00
N ALA A 181 -54.70 -9.82 13.25
CA ALA A 181 -55.86 -8.95 13.20
C ALA A 181 -56.30 -8.65 11.77
N LEU A 182 -55.35 -8.49 10.85
CA LEU A 182 -55.62 -8.27 9.44
C LEU A 182 -56.31 -9.49 8.80
N ASP A 183 -55.80 -10.69 9.04
CA ASP A 183 -56.38 -11.95 8.56
C ASP A 183 -57.80 -12.14 9.09
N ALA A 184 -58.04 -11.83 10.37
CA ALA A 184 -59.37 -11.92 10.97
C ALA A 184 -60.37 -10.94 10.32
N ILE A 185 -59.93 -9.75 9.91
CA ILE A 185 -60.78 -8.80 9.17
C ILE A 185 -61.08 -9.34 7.76
N PHE A 186 -60.08 -9.80 7.01
CA PHE A 186 -60.31 -10.35 5.66
C PHE A 186 -61.19 -11.60 5.68
N MET A 187 -60.95 -12.51 6.63
CA MET A 187 -61.68 -13.77 6.77
C MET A 187 -63.14 -13.56 7.16
N HIS A 188 -63.41 -12.69 8.15
CA HIS A 188 -64.77 -12.57 8.71
C HIS A 188 -65.59 -11.41 8.13
N HIS A 189 -64.94 -10.40 7.54
CA HIS A 189 -65.57 -9.19 7.00
C HIS A 189 -65.23 -8.93 5.52
N GLY A 190 -64.78 -9.97 4.80
CA GLY A 190 -64.23 -9.89 3.44
C GLY A 190 -65.03 -9.02 2.46
N ARG A 191 -66.37 -9.16 2.42
CA ARG A 191 -67.28 -8.32 1.61
C ARG A 191 -66.99 -6.81 1.65
N HIS A 192 -66.58 -6.28 2.80
CA HIS A 192 -66.38 -4.85 3.02
C HIS A 192 -64.96 -4.38 2.72
N VAL A 193 -63.97 -5.28 2.75
CA VAL A 193 -62.54 -4.93 2.75
C VAL A 193 -61.77 -5.49 1.56
N LEU A 194 -62.19 -6.62 0.99
CA LEU A 194 -61.49 -7.29 -0.13
C LEU A 194 -61.42 -6.45 -1.41
N PRO A 195 -62.41 -5.59 -1.77
CA PRO A 195 -62.25 -4.65 -2.88
C PRO A 195 -61.07 -3.68 -2.73
N GLN A 196 -60.57 -3.47 -1.51
CA GLN A 196 -59.48 -2.55 -1.17
C GLN A 196 -58.22 -3.29 -0.70
N ARG A 197 -58.20 -4.64 -0.76
CA ARG A 197 -57.13 -5.50 -0.21
C ARG A 197 -55.72 -5.12 -0.69
N LEU A 198 -55.52 -4.85 -1.97
CA LEU A 198 -54.18 -4.53 -2.51
C LEU A 198 -53.66 -3.20 -1.97
N PHE A 199 -54.56 -2.22 -1.80
CA PHE A 199 -54.22 -0.95 -1.17
C PHE A 199 -53.92 -1.15 0.31
N ILE A 200 -54.74 -1.92 1.03
CA ILE A 200 -54.50 -2.24 2.45
C ILE A 200 -53.14 -2.93 2.64
N LEU A 201 -52.89 -4.01 1.89
CA LEU A 201 -51.65 -4.77 1.97
C LEU A 201 -50.43 -3.92 1.57
N SER A 202 -50.58 -2.96 0.66
CA SER A 202 -49.49 -2.03 0.31
C SER A 202 -49.04 -1.11 1.45
N GLN A 203 -49.83 -1.02 2.54
CA GLN A 203 -49.44 -0.26 3.74
C GLN A 203 -48.58 -1.06 4.72
N ILE A 204 -48.38 -2.35 4.48
CA ILE A 204 -47.44 -3.17 5.25
C ILE A 204 -46.03 -2.61 5.00
N PRO A 205 -45.27 -2.24 6.06
CA PRO A 205 -43.92 -1.74 5.91
C PRO A 205 -43.04 -2.65 5.04
N GLU A 206 -42.20 -2.07 4.19
CA GLU A 206 -41.34 -2.85 3.31
C GLU A 206 -40.34 -3.72 4.07
N THR A 207 -40.06 -3.43 5.34
CA THR A 207 -39.18 -4.22 6.23
C THR A 207 -39.83 -5.48 6.80
N ALA A 208 -41.15 -5.61 6.68
CA ALA A 208 -41.88 -6.74 7.24
C ALA A 208 -41.63 -8.01 6.43
N ASP A 209 -41.59 -9.17 7.10
CA ASP A 209 -41.44 -10.47 6.44
C ASP A 209 -42.70 -10.79 5.61
N PRO A 210 -42.61 -10.90 4.26
CA PRO A 210 -43.76 -11.20 3.42
C PRO A 210 -44.45 -12.52 3.78
N SER A 211 -43.72 -13.48 4.34
CA SER A 211 -44.26 -14.79 4.71
C SER A 211 -45.14 -14.79 5.95
N SER A 212 -45.11 -13.71 6.73
CA SER A 212 -45.95 -13.53 7.91
C SER A 212 -47.38 -13.09 7.60
N PHE A 213 -47.65 -12.67 6.35
CA PHE A 213 -48.96 -12.19 5.91
C PHE A 213 -49.55 -13.12 4.84
N ASP A 214 -50.87 -13.28 4.86
CA ASP A 214 -51.58 -13.91 3.74
C ASP A 214 -51.66 -12.90 2.58
N LEU A 215 -50.76 -13.03 1.60
CA LEU A 215 -50.69 -12.16 0.42
C LEU A 215 -51.45 -12.79 -0.76
N PRO A 216 -51.80 -12.03 -1.81
CA PRO A 216 -52.59 -12.56 -2.92
C PRO A 216 -51.88 -13.72 -3.61
N HIS A 217 -52.56 -14.86 -3.69
CA HIS A 217 -52.15 -16.05 -4.45
C HIS A 217 -52.75 -16.02 -5.86
N VAL A 218 -52.04 -16.60 -6.83
CA VAL A 218 -52.47 -16.68 -8.22
C VAL A 218 -52.45 -18.13 -8.69
N THR A 219 -53.62 -18.67 -9.02
CA THR A 219 -53.73 -19.94 -9.76
C THR A 219 -54.25 -19.68 -11.17
N HIS A 220 -53.52 -20.15 -12.19
CA HIS A 220 -53.79 -19.87 -13.61
C HIS A 220 -53.65 -18.37 -13.97
N ASP A 221 -54.70 -17.75 -14.52
CA ASP A 221 -54.68 -16.38 -15.06
C ASP A 221 -55.32 -15.34 -14.10
N HIS A 222 -55.77 -15.74 -12.92
CA HIS A 222 -56.52 -14.90 -11.99
C HIS A 222 -56.05 -15.11 -10.54
N GLU A 223 -56.31 -14.11 -9.70
CA GLU A 223 -56.14 -14.20 -8.26
C GLU A 223 -57.10 -15.24 -7.66
N ASP A 224 -56.61 -15.96 -6.66
CA ASP A 224 -57.41 -16.90 -5.88
C ASP A 224 -58.44 -16.18 -5.01
N ILE A 225 -59.57 -16.85 -4.80
CA ILE A 225 -60.58 -16.38 -3.87
C ILE A 225 -60.06 -16.62 -2.46
N TRP A 226 -60.13 -15.57 -1.65
CA TRP A 226 -59.70 -15.57 -0.27
C TRP A 226 -60.67 -16.42 0.57
N LEU A 227 -60.17 -17.05 1.62
CA LEU A 227 -61.02 -17.82 2.52
C LEU A 227 -61.90 -16.88 3.34
N GLU A 228 -63.17 -16.79 2.98
CA GLU A 228 -64.18 -16.04 3.74
C GLU A 228 -65.01 -16.98 4.64
N GLU A 229 -65.02 -16.71 5.94
CA GLU A 229 -65.86 -17.36 6.95
C GLU A 229 -66.66 -16.31 7.74
N PRO A 230 -67.69 -15.68 7.14
CA PRO A 230 -68.51 -14.72 7.86
C PRO A 230 -69.19 -15.38 9.07
N TRP A 231 -69.29 -14.67 10.19
CA TRP A 231 -69.89 -15.19 11.43
C TRP A 231 -71.34 -15.63 11.26
N ARG A 232 -72.05 -15.05 10.29
CA ARG A 232 -73.40 -15.42 9.90
C ARG A 232 -73.42 -15.83 8.42
N LYS A 233 -74.00 -16.99 8.13
CA LYS A 233 -74.07 -17.56 6.77
C LYS A 233 -75.06 -16.85 5.86
N GLU A 234 -76.12 -16.30 6.43
CA GLU A 234 -77.18 -15.57 5.72
C GLU A 234 -77.15 -14.11 6.18
N GLN A 235 -77.16 -13.19 5.24
CA GLN A 235 -77.29 -11.77 5.54
C GLN A 235 -78.72 -11.45 5.96
N ASP A 236 -78.85 -10.58 6.96
CA ASP A 236 -80.15 -10.03 7.32
C ASP A 236 -80.57 -9.00 6.26
N ILE A 237 -81.87 -8.86 6.00
CA ILE A 237 -82.38 -7.89 5.02
C ILE A 237 -81.90 -6.45 5.30
N VAL A 238 -81.64 -6.10 6.56
CA VAL A 238 -81.14 -4.75 6.92
C VAL A 238 -79.70 -4.50 6.46
N GLU A 239 -78.97 -5.55 6.08
CA GLU A 239 -77.60 -5.49 5.59
C GLU A 239 -77.51 -5.38 4.07
N GLU A 240 -78.62 -5.53 3.35
CA GLU A 240 -78.69 -5.31 1.90
C GLU A 240 -78.45 -3.84 1.57
N ASP A 241 -77.65 -3.55 0.54
CA ASP A 241 -77.20 -2.19 0.18
C ASP A 241 -78.38 -1.22 0.01
N TRP A 242 -79.45 -1.66 -0.67
CA TRP A 242 -80.64 -0.84 -0.90
C TRP A 242 -81.41 -0.53 0.39
N VAL A 243 -81.38 -1.41 1.40
CA VAL A 243 -81.99 -1.15 2.70
C VAL A 243 -81.12 -0.21 3.53
N GLN A 244 -79.80 -0.43 3.50
CA GLN A 244 -78.84 0.46 4.15
C GLN A 244 -79.01 1.90 3.64
N ASP A 245 -79.14 2.11 2.33
CA ASP A 245 -79.41 3.42 1.73
C ASP A 245 -80.72 4.05 2.22
N MET A 246 -81.78 3.25 2.42
CA MET A 246 -83.07 3.74 2.92
C MET A 246 -83.02 4.19 4.39
N ILE A 247 -82.21 3.50 5.21
CA ILE A 247 -82.16 3.71 6.67
C ILE A 247 -80.99 4.60 7.11
N ARG A 248 -79.99 4.83 6.25
CA ARG A 248 -78.78 5.63 6.51
C ARG A 248 -79.13 7.01 7.08
N LEU A 249 -78.39 7.40 8.12
CA LEU A 249 -78.47 8.75 8.66
C LEU A 249 -77.72 9.71 7.72
N GLN A 250 -78.40 10.77 7.27
CA GLN A 250 -77.78 11.80 6.44
C GLN A 250 -77.03 12.78 7.33
N VAL A 251 -75.84 12.40 7.77
CA VAL A 251 -74.92 13.27 8.52
C VAL A 251 -73.91 13.86 7.53
N ALA A 252 -73.96 15.17 7.30
CA ALA A 252 -73.15 15.82 6.27
C ALA A 252 -71.63 15.61 6.48
N GLU A 253 -71.18 15.65 7.73
CA GLU A 253 -69.77 15.46 8.12
C GLU A 253 -69.28 14.03 7.87
N GLU A 254 -70.12 13.04 8.15
CA GLU A 254 -69.82 11.62 7.91
C GLU A 254 -69.78 11.31 6.41
N ILE A 255 -70.71 11.88 5.65
CA ILE A 255 -70.73 11.75 4.17
C ILE A 255 -69.47 12.39 3.56
N ASP A 256 -69.08 13.58 4.02
CA ASP A 256 -67.84 14.23 3.58
C ASP A 256 -66.60 13.40 3.94
N TYR A 257 -66.55 12.83 5.15
CA TYR A 257 -65.47 11.93 5.56
C TYR A 257 -65.38 10.68 4.67
N LEU A 258 -66.49 9.98 4.44
CA LEU A 258 -66.53 8.76 3.64
C LEU A 258 -66.17 9.05 2.17
N ASN A 259 -66.66 10.16 1.60
CA ASN A 259 -66.29 10.57 0.24
C ASN A 259 -64.79 10.86 0.11
N ARG A 260 -64.17 11.51 1.10
CA ARG A 260 -62.72 11.74 1.12
C ARG A 260 -61.95 10.42 1.22
N LEU A 261 -62.44 9.50 2.05
CA LEU A 261 -61.83 8.19 2.25
C LEU A 261 -61.90 7.37 0.95
N GLU A 262 -63.07 7.28 0.32
CA GLU A 262 -63.26 6.63 -0.99
C GLU A 262 -62.40 7.26 -2.10
N ALA A 263 -62.23 8.58 -2.10
CA ALA A 263 -61.34 9.25 -3.06
C ALA A 263 -59.85 8.94 -2.84
N SER A 264 -59.45 8.55 -1.63
CA SER A 264 -58.05 8.29 -1.26
C SER A 264 -57.66 6.81 -1.33
N ILE A 265 -58.63 5.90 -1.18
CA ILE A 265 -58.40 4.46 -1.15
C ILE A 265 -58.70 3.89 -2.53
N GLN A 266 -57.66 3.34 -3.17
CA GLN A 266 -57.82 2.71 -4.46
C GLN A 266 -58.55 1.36 -4.31
N THR A 267 -59.68 1.21 -4.99
CA THR A 267 -60.40 -0.06 -5.13
C THR A 267 -59.90 -0.81 -6.36
N THR A 268 -59.71 -2.12 -6.21
CA THR A 268 -59.36 -3.02 -7.31
C THR A 268 -60.41 -4.11 -7.40
N GLU A 269 -60.82 -4.46 -8.62
CA GLU A 269 -61.73 -5.59 -8.87
C GLU A 269 -61.26 -6.85 -8.12
N TYR A 270 -62.21 -7.58 -7.57
CA TYR A 270 -61.94 -8.76 -6.76
C TYR A 270 -62.79 -9.95 -7.24
N PRO A 271 -62.16 -11.10 -7.56
CA PRO A 271 -60.71 -11.32 -7.78
C PRO A 271 -60.20 -10.56 -9.03
N THR A 272 -58.89 -10.27 -9.10
CA THR A 272 -58.29 -9.58 -10.25
C THR A 272 -57.46 -10.52 -11.14
N SER A 273 -56.94 -9.99 -12.25
CA SER A 273 -56.05 -10.74 -13.15
C SER A 273 -54.67 -10.99 -12.55
N ALA A 274 -54.04 -12.11 -12.92
CA ALA A 274 -52.67 -12.46 -12.51
C ALA A 274 -51.66 -11.34 -12.80
N LYS A 275 -51.84 -10.61 -13.91
CA LYS A 275 -50.98 -9.49 -14.29
C LYS A 275 -51.03 -8.35 -13.26
N VAL A 276 -52.21 -8.00 -12.76
CA VAL A 276 -52.36 -6.94 -11.75
C VAL A 276 -51.69 -7.33 -10.45
N ILE A 277 -51.77 -8.60 -10.05
CA ILE A 277 -51.05 -9.12 -8.87
C ILE A 277 -49.53 -9.07 -9.09
N ALA A 278 -49.05 -9.46 -10.29
CA ALA A 278 -47.64 -9.38 -10.63
C ALA A 278 -47.11 -7.94 -10.57
N ASP A 279 -47.83 -6.99 -11.18
CA ASP A 279 -47.48 -5.56 -11.16
C ASP A 279 -47.46 -5.02 -9.72
N TRP A 280 -48.41 -5.45 -8.87
CA TRP A 280 -48.45 -5.07 -7.45
C TRP A 280 -47.22 -5.57 -6.67
N TYR A 281 -46.83 -6.84 -6.80
CA TYR A 281 -45.61 -7.37 -6.16
C TYR A 281 -44.35 -6.64 -6.65
N ILE A 282 -44.28 -6.35 -7.96
CA ILE A 282 -43.15 -5.61 -8.56
C ILE A 282 -43.07 -4.20 -8.00
N ASP A 283 -44.19 -3.49 -7.88
CA ASP A 283 -44.21 -2.13 -7.36
C ASP A 283 -43.83 -2.09 -5.88
N ARG A 284 -44.23 -3.10 -5.09
CA ARG A 284 -43.76 -3.26 -3.70
C ARG A 284 -42.26 -3.51 -3.60
N ALA A 285 -41.71 -4.39 -4.42
CA ALA A 285 -40.27 -4.61 -4.44
C ALA A 285 -39.50 -3.35 -4.86
N ARG A 286 -40.01 -2.59 -5.84
CA ARG A 286 -39.44 -1.29 -6.23
C ARG A 286 -39.51 -0.25 -5.12
N ALA A 287 -40.57 -0.25 -4.31
CA ALA A 287 -40.68 0.65 -3.17
C ALA A 287 -39.57 0.35 -2.14
N ALA A 288 -39.34 -0.92 -1.83
CA ALA A 288 -38.25 -1.37 -0.94
C ALA A 288 -36.87 -1.00 -1.50
N ASP A 289 -36.64 -1.23 -2.80
CA ASP A 289 -35.38 -0.91 -3.47
C ASP A 289 -35.08 0.60 -3.48
N LYS A 290 -36.10 1.45 -3.69
CA LYS A 290 -35.97 2.92 -3.69
C LYS A 290 -35.55 3.52 -2.35
N ILE A 291 -35.63 2.77 -1.26
CA ILE A 291 -35.12 3.18 0.06
C ILE A 291 -33.84 2.43 0.46
N GLY A 292 -33.26 1.65 -0.48
CA GLY A 292 -32.00 0.95 -0.30
C GLY A 292 -32.12 -0.49 0.23
N LEU A 293 -33.32 -1.06 0.30
CA LEU A 293 -33.57 -2.42 0.80
C LEU A 293 -33.63 -3.43 -0.35
N SER A 294 -32.54 -3.56 -1.12
CA SER A 294 -32.49 -4.44 -2.30
C SER A 294 -32.64 -5.94 -1.97
N SER A 295 -32.15 -6.39 -0.80
CA SER A 295 -32.36 -7.77 -0.32
C SER A 295 -33.83 -8.05 -0.02
N THR A 296 -34.53 -7.09 0.59
CA THR A 296 -35.95 -7.24 0.90
C THR A 296 -36.80 -7.16 -0.37
N ALA A 297 -36.41 -6.31 -1.33
CA ALA A 297 -37.00 -6.31 -2.67
C ALA A 297 -36.89 -7.69 -3.35
N LEU A 298 -35.73 -8.35 -3.25
CA LEU A 298 -35.54 -9.70 -3.77
C LEU A 298 -36.42 -10.73 -3.05
N GLU A 299 -36.56 -10.64 -1.73
CA GLU A 299 -37.43 -11.52 -0.94
C GLU A 299 -38.91 -11.38 -1.34
N ILE A 300 -39.40 -10.15 -1.54
CA ILE A 300 -40.77 -9.88 -1.99
C ILE A 300 -41.04 -10.53 -3.35
N ILE A 301 -40.13 -10.39 -4.33
CA ILE A 301 -40.32 -11.00 -5.66
C ILE A 301 -40.22 -12.52 -5.59
N ARG A 302 -39.30 -13.08 -4.80
CA ARG A 302 -39.21 -14.54 -4.60
C ARG A 302 -40.48 -15.08 -3.94
N TYR A 303 -41.03 -14.35 -2.98
CA TYR A 303 -42.28 -14.72 -2.34
C TYR A 303 -43.45 -14.66 -3.34
N ALA A 304 -43.49 -13.69 -4.24
CA ALA A 304 -44.47 -13.65 -5.33
C ALA A 304 -44.45 -14.93 -6.18
N GLN A 305 -43.26 -15.49 -6.46
CA GLN A 305 -43.12 -16.77 -7.17
C GLN A 305 -43.71 -17.95 -6.38
N VAL A 306 -43.51 -17.97 -5.05
CA VAL A 306 -44.13 -18.96 -4.15
C VAL A 306 -45.66 -18.84 -4.17
N MET A 307 -46.18 -17.61 -4.31
CA MET A 307 -47.60 -17.30 -4.42
C MET A 307 -48.19 -17.54 -5.82
N GLY A 308 -47.47 -18.24 -6.71
CA GLY A 308 -47.99 -18.66 -8.01
C GLY A 308 -47.87 -17.61 -9.13
N VAL A 309 -47.27 -16.45 -8.85
CA VAL A 309 -47.05 -15.41 -9.87
C VAL A 309 -45.97 -15.86 -10.86
N THR A 310 -46.33 -15.87 -12.15
CA THR A 310 -45.43 -16.27 -13.24
C THR A 310 -44.94 -15.06 -14.05
N GLY A 311 -43.82 -15.22 -14.78
CA GLY A 311 -43.30 -14.16 -15.66
C GLY A 311 -42.48 -13.07 -14.96
N ILE A 312 -42.00 -13.36 -13.74
CA ILE A 312 -41.18 -12.47 -12.89
C ILE A 312 -39.71 -12.93 -12.79
N GLU A 313 -39.33 -13.98 -13.51
CA GLU A 313 -38.00 -14.60 -13.42
C GLU A 313 -36.87 -13.64 -13.82
N THR A 314 -37.14 -12.73 -14.77
CA THR A 314 -36.21 -11.68 -15.16
C THR A 314 -35.91 -10.72 -14.02
N GLN A 315 -36.95 -10.31 -13.27
CA GLN A 315 -36.85 -9.39 -12.15
C GLN A 315 -36.14 -10.06 -10.97
N ILE A 316 -36.40 -11.35 -10.71
CA ILE A 316 -35.64 -12.14 -9.72
C ILE A 316 -34.16 -12.09 -10.06
N SER A 317 -33.80 -12.42 -11.30
CA SER A 317 -32.40 -12.44 -11.73
C SER A 317 -31.75 -11.05 -11.62
N GLU A 318 -32.46 -9.99 -11.98
CA GLU A 318 -31.96 -8.61 -11.86
C GLU A 318 -31.71 -8.20 -10.39
N TYR A 319 -32.65 -8.49 -9.48
CA TYR A 319 -32.47 -8.21 -8.06
C TYR A 319 -31.40 -9.09 -7.40
N GLU A 320 -31.23 -10.34 -7.84
CA GLU A 320 -30.12 -11.20 -7.38
C GLU A 320 -28.76 -10.59 -7.72
N TRP A 321 -28.61 -10.08 -8.95
CA TRP A 321 -27.38 -9.41 -9.37
C TRP A 321 -27.17 -8.06 -8.69
N LEU A 322 -28.25 -7.30 -8.48
CA LEU A 322 -28.20 -6.07 -7.69
C LEU A 322 -27.71 -6.36 -6.27
N CYS A 323 -28.27 -7.37 -5.60
CA CYS A 323 -27.85 -7.77 -4.25
C CYS A 323 -26.37 -8.15 -4.24
N LYS A 324 -25.92 -9.02 -5.16
CA LYS A 324 -24.50 -9.38 -5.27
C LYS A 324 -23.61 -8.15 -5.47
N TYR A 325 -24.01 -7.21 -6.34
CA TYR A 325 -23.26 -5.98 -6.57
C TYR A 325 -23.21 -5.08 -5.34
N VAL A 326 -24.36 -4.82 -4.71
CA VAL A 326 -24.46 -3.97 -3.52
C VAL A 326 -23.57 -4.51 -2.41
N TYR A 327 -23.65 -5.81 -2.10
CA TYR A 327 -22.87 -6.40 -1.00
C TYR A 327 -21.39 -6.65 -1.32
N SER A 328 -21.01 -6.71 -2.60
CA SER A 328 -19.60 -6.86 -3.01
C SER A 328 -18.87 -5.54 -3.25
N SER A 329 -19.58 -4.45 -3.56
CA SER A 329 -18.95 -3.18 -3.96
C SER A 329 -18.47 -2.34 -2.76
N GLU A 330 -17.33 -1.65 -2.90
CA GLU A 330 -16.83 -0.68 -1.90
C GLU A 330 -17.76 0.53 -1.71
N THR A 331 -18.66 0.78 -2.66
CA THR A 331 -19.71 1.82 -2.60
C THR A 331 -20.64 1.68 -1.40
N SER A 332 -20.67 0.50 -0.77
CA SER A 332 -21.42 0.17 0.44
C SER A 332 -21.07 1.04 1.66
N PHE A 333 -19.88 1.64 1.70
CA PHE A 333 -19.36 2.32 2.90
C PHE A 333 -19.57 3.85 2.90
N THR A 334 -20.08 4.43 1.83
CA THR A 334 -20.41 5.86 1.78
C THR A 334 -21.90 6.08 2.00
N GLU A 335 -22.27 6.62 3.16
CA GLU A 335 -23.65 6.79 3.68
C GLU A 335 -24.64 7.55 2.76
N SER A 336 -24.19 8.14 1.64
CA SER A 336 -25.02 9.05 0.83
C SER A 336 -25.51 8.50 -0.52
N THR A 337 -25.06 7.32 -0.97
CA THR A 337 -25.39 6.87 -2.35
C THR A 337 -25.53 5.35 -2.44
N PHE A 338 -26.73 4.80 -2.19
CA PHE A 338 -27.03 3.41 -2.56
C PHE A 338 -27.40 3.32 -4.05
N VAL A 339 -27.13 2.13 -4.62
CA VAL A 339 -27.47 1.78 -6.00
C VAL A 339 -28.78 1.00 -5.96
N ASP A 340 -29.82 1.58 -6.53
CA ASP A 340 -31.11 0.92 -6.79
C ASP A 340 -31.07 0.18 -8.14
N LEU A 341 -32.11 -0.58 -8.44
CA LEU A 341 -32.22 -1.36 -9.66
C LEU A 341 -32.19 -0.47 -10.92
N GLU A 342 -32.78 0.72 -10.88
CA GLU A 342 -32.79 1.64 -12.02
C GLU A 342 -31.38 2.12 -12.38
N LYS A 343 -30.60 2.55 -11.39
CA LYS A 343 -29.19 2.91 -11.57
C LYS A 343 -28.37 1.71 -12.02
N PHE A 344 -28.56 0.54 -11.39
CA PHE A 344 -27.87 -0.68 -11.77
C PHE A 344 -28.13 -1.06 -13.23
N GLN A 345 -29.37 -0.92 -13.69
CA GLN A 345 -29.78 -1.13 -15.09
C GLN A 345 -29.17 -0.12 -16.07
N GLN A 346 -28.66 1.02 -15.61
CA GLN A 346 -27.96 2.01 -16.44
C GLN A 346 -26.43 1.81 -16.47
N MET A 347 -25.85 1.13 -15.47
CA MET A 347 -24.41 0.87 -15.42
C MET A 347 -23.93 -0.03 -16.56
N SER A 348 -22.73 0.24 -17.09
CA SER A 348 -22.12 -0.63 -18.08
C SER A 348 -21.77 -2.00 -17.49
N SER A 349 -21.75 -3.04 -18.33
CA SER A 349 -21.40 -4.40 -17.89
C SER A 349 -20.00 -4.48 -17.26
N TYR A 350 -19.08 -3.60 -17.71
CA TYR A 350 -17.74 -3.50 -17.15
C TYR A 350 -17.72 -2.85 -15.76
N GLU A 351 -18.47 -1.76 -15.56
CA GLU A 351 -18.56 -1.10 -14.24
C GLU A 351 -19.18 -2.04 -13.19
N VAL A 352 -20.19 -2.82 -13.58
CA VAL A 352 -20.77 -3.84 -12.69
C VAL A 352 -19.74 -4.91 -12.34
N LEU A 353 -19.00 -5.44 -13.34
CA LEU A 353 -17.94 -6.43 -13.09
C LEU A 353 -16.87 -5.89 -12.13
N LYS A 354 -16.46 -4.63 -12.33
CA LYS A 354 -15.47 -3.98 -11.47
C LYS A 354 -15.96 -3.84 -10.03
N GLY A 355 -17.23 -3.46 -9.82
CA GLY A 355 -17.80 -3.37 -8.48
C GLY A 355 -18.07 -4.73 -7.83
N LEU A 356 -18.38 -5.78 -8.61
CA LEU A 356 -18.50 -7.15 -8.09
C LEU A 356 -17.17 -7.68 -7.54
N LEU A 357 -16.04 -7.23 -8.08
CA LEU A 357 -14.69 -7.69 -7.76
C LEU A 357 -13.89 -6.66 -6.93
N SER A 358 -14.52 -5.63 -6.35
CA SER A 358 -13.78 -4.57 -5.65
C SER A 358 -13.16 -5.06 -4.35
N ASN A 359 -13.80 -6.00 -3.65
CA ASN A 359 -13.32 -6.56 -2.39
C ASN A 359 -12.46 -7.82 -2.57
N THR A 360 -12.08 -8.15 -3.80
CA THR A 360 -11.32 -9.35 -4.14
C THR A 360 -9.86 -9.22 -3.70
N ASP A 361 -9.29 -10.33 -3.20
CA ASP A 361 -7.89 -10.45 -2.79
C ASP A 361 -7.22 -11.71 -3.36
N SER A 362 -5.93 -11.91 -3.09
CA SER A 362 -5.17 -13.07 -3.60
C SER A 362 -5.75 -14.43 -3.17
N ALA A 363 -6.50 -14.51 -2.08
CA ALA A 363 -7.08 -15.76 -1.58
C ALA A 363 -8.46 -16.05 -2.19
N SER A 364 -9.23 -15.01 -2.49
CA SER A 364 -10.62 -15.09 -2.98
C SER A 364 -10.73 -14.99 -4.50
N ILE A 365 -9.75 -14.43 -5.20
CA ILE A 365 -9.80 -14.15 -6.65
C ILE A 365 -10.33 -15.29 -7.50
N VAL A 366 -9.88 -16.53 -7.27
CA VAL A 366 -10.33 -17.68 -8.06
C VAL A 366 -11.81 -18.00 -7.80
N ASP A 367 -12.24 -17.92 -6.54
CA ASP A 367 -13.63 -18.19 -6.15
C ASP A 367 -14.56 -17.07 -6.65
N ASP A 368 -14.15 -15.81 -6.50
CA ASP A 368 -14.89 -14.64 -6.99
C ASP A 368 -15.04 -14.67 -8.52
N MET A 369 -14.00 -15.10 -9.25
CA MET A 369 -14.10 -15.28 -10.70
C MET A 369 -15.16 -16.30 -11.09
N LEU A 370 -15.19 -17.45 -10.41
CA LEU A 370 -16.15 -18.53 -10.69
C LEU A 370 -17.57 -18.19 -10.25
N ARG A 371 -17.74 -17.50 -9.11
CA ARG A 371 -19.05 -17.22 -8.50
C ARG A 371 -19.69 -15.91 -8.98
N LEU A 372 -18.88 -14.91 -9.32
CA LEU A 372 -19.33 -13.56 -9.66
C LEU A 372 -19.00 -13.20 -11.11
N ALA A 373 -17.73 -13.28 -11.52
CA ALA A 373 -17.31 -12.76 -12.82
C ALA A 373 -17.87 -13.55 -14.01
N LEU A 374 -17.63 -14.87 -14.08
CA LEU A 374 -18.09 -15.69 -15.20
C LEU A 374 -19.63 -15.72 -15.31
N PRO A 375 -20.39 -15.90 -14.21
CA PRO A 375 -21.85 -15.87 -14.31
C PRO A 375 -22.37 -14.49 -14.72
N TRP A 376 -21.70 -13.40 -14.30
CA TRP A 376 -22.07 -12.04 -14.72
C TRP A 376 -21.83 -11.83 -16.22
N ILE A 377 -20.71 -12.33 -16.75
CA ILE A 377 -20.40 -12.23 -18.18
C ILE A 377 -21.50 -12.92 -19.02
N GLU A 378 -21.96 -14.11 -18.62
CA GLU A 378 -23.06 -14.80 -19.29
C GLU A 378 -24.40 -14.04 -19.21
N VAL A 379 -24.66 -13.34 -18.11
CA VAL A 379 -25.84 -12.49 -17.96
C VAL A 379 -25.72 -11.23 -18.82
N SER A 380 -24.53 -10.63 -18.87
CA SER A 380 -24.24 -9.43 -19.64
C SER A 380 -24.42 -9.62 -21.15
N LYS A 381 -24.17 -10.84 -21.67
CA LYS A 381 -24.43 -11.21 -23.07
C LYS A 381 -25.90 -11.07 -23.47
N LYS A 382 -26.82 -11.25 -22.50
CA LYS A 382 -28.27 -11.20 -22.72
C LYS A 382 -28.86 -9.80 -22.55
N ARG A 383 -28.08 -8.84 -22.03
CA ARG A 383 -28.53 -7.47 -21.75
C ARG A 383 -28.70 -6.68 -23.04
N LYS A 384 -29.82 -5.98 -23.19
CA LYS A 384 -30.09 -5.13 -24.36
C LYS A 384 -29.12 -3.93 -24.35
N GLY A 385 -28.38 -3.73 -25.44
CA GLY A 385 -27.42 -2.62 -25.56
C GLY A 385 -25.95 -2.97 -25.29
N ALA A 386 -25.57 -4.26 -25.32
CA ALA A 386 -24.18 -4.69 -25.25
C ALA A 386 -23.36 -4.10 -26.42
N THR A 387 -22.74 -2.94 -26.19
CA THR A 387 -21.77 -2.31 -27.10
C THR A 387 -20.40 -2.97 -26.99
N ASP A 388 -20.08 -3.51 -25.82
CA ASP A 388 -18.82 -4.21 -25.55
C ASP A 388 -18.98 -5.69 -25.88
N LYS A 389 -17.96 -6.29 -26.51
CA LYS A 389 -17.86 -7.75 -26.62
C LYS A 389 -17.81 -8.29 -25.18
N ALA A 390 -18.91 -8.85 -24.68
CA ALA A 390 -19.02 -9.35 -23.31
C ALA A 390 -17.89 -10.34 -22.95
N ASP A 391 -17.41 -11.10 -23.93
CA ASP A 391 -16.29 -12.02 -23.79
C ASP A 391 -14.96 -11.33 -23.47
N LEU A 392 -14.80 -10.03 -23.79
CA LEU A 392 -13.60 -9.25 -23.47
C LEU A 392 -13.62 -8.64 -22.06
N LEU A 393 -14.74 -8.69 -21.33
CA LEU A 393 -14.85 -8.04 -20.03
C LEU A 393 -13.85 -8.60 -19.01
N LEU A 394 -13.70 -9.93 -18.98
CA LEU A 394 -12.74 -10.61 -18.11
C LEU A 394 -11.30 -10.20 -18.46
N TYR A 395 -10.93 -10.28 -19.74
CA TYR A 395 -9.58 -9.95 -20.19
C TYR A 395 -9.27 -8.47 -19.96
N ARG A 396 -10.23 -7.58 -20.20
CA ARG A 396 -10.12 -6.15 -19.89
C ARG A 396 -9.86 -5.93 -18.41
N TRP A 397 -10.60 -6.61 -17.52
CA TRP A 397 -10.40 -6.48 -16.08
C TRP A 397 -9.02 -7.00 -15.66
N LEU A 398 -8.58 -8.15 -16.18
CA LEU A 398 -7.26 -8.73 -15.90
C LEU A 398 -6.10 -7.90 -16.46
N LEU A 399 -6.32 -7.09 -17.51
CA LEU A 399 -5.26 -6.34 -18.20
C LEU A 399 -5.27 -4.83 -17.93
N GLU A 400 -6.28 -4.30 -17.22
CA GLU A 400 -6.34 -2.88 -16.87
C GLU A 400 -5.25 -2.55 -15.83
N THR A 401 -4.44 -1.53 -16.14
CA THR A 401 -3.17 -1.16 -15.48
C THR A 401 -3.31 -0.59 -14.06
N ALA A 402 -4.39 -0.89 -13.33
CA ALA A 402 -4.79 -0.18 -12.12
C ALA A 402 -5.04 -1.06 -10.88
N VAL A 403 -4.58 -2.32 -10.86
CA VAL A 403 -4.87 -3.25 -9.76
C VAL A 403 -3.63 -3.48 -8.87
N GLY A 404 -3.03 -2.40 -8.37
CA GLY A 404 -2.04 -2.43 -7.27
C GLY A 404 -0.75 -3.24 -7.48
N ASP A 405 0.10 -3.25 -6.44
CA ASP A 405 1.42 -3.93 -6.43
C ASP A 405 1.32 -5.48 -6.52
N HIS A 406 0.12 -6.04 -6.35
CA HIS A 406 -0.15 -7.50 -6.32
C HIS A 406 -0.86 -8.04 -7.57
N HIS A 407 -1.09 -7.22 -8.61
CA HIS A 407 -1.87 -7.63 -9.78
C HIS A 407 -1.36 -8.91 -10.47
N LEU A 408 -0.04 -9.06 -10.55
CA LEU A 408 0.58 -10.23 -11.19
C LEU A 408 0.28 -11.53 -10.45
N ASP A 409 0.18 -11.48 -9.12
CA ASP A 409 -0.19 -12.65 -8.31
C ASP A 409 -1.62 -13.09 -8.63
N TRP A 410 -2.54 -12.13 -8.80
CA TRP A 410 -3.92 -12.40 -9.20
C TRP A 410 -3.99 -13.00 -10.60
N CYS A 411 -3.24 -12.43 -11.55
CA CYS A 411 -3.10 -13.00 -12.89
C CYS A 411 -2.58 -14.45 -12.84
N CYS A 412 -1.55 -14.72 -12.04
CA CYS A 412 -1.03 -16.08 -11.85
C CYS A 412 -2.11 -17.02 -11.32
N SER A 413 -2.82 -16.68 -10.26
CA SER A 413 -3.87 -17.54 -9.68
C SER A 413 -5.00 -17.85 -10.67
N VAL A 414 -5.41 -16.87 -11.47
CA VAL A 414 -6.44 -17.05 -12.52
C VAL A 414 -5.94 -17.94 -13.67
N ILE A 415 -4.70 -17.72 -14.11
CA ILE A 415 -4.08 -18.46 -15.22
C ILE A 415 -3.74 -19.90 -14.80
N GLU A 416 -3.30 -20.12 -13.55
CA GLU A 416 -3.08 -21.46 -12.99
C GLU A 416 -4.37 -22.27 -12.92
N LYS A 417 -5.51 -21.63 -12.62
CA LYS A 417 -6.84 -22.26 -12.69
C LYS A 417 -7.35 -22.46 -14.12
N SER A 418 -6.64 -21.94 -15.12
CA SER A 418 -6.97 -22.07 -16.54
C SER A 418 -6.05 -23.04 -17.30
N LYS A 419 -5.18 -23.77 -16.59
CA LYS A 419 -4.23 -24.73 -17.20
C LYS A 419 -4.94 -25.77 -18.08
N PRO A 420 -4.30 -26.18 -19.20
CA PRO A 420 -4.81 -27.26 -20.06
C PRO A 420 -4.99 -28.62 -19.37
N SER A 421 -4.29 -28.85 -18.26
CA SER A 421 -4.44 -30.07 -17.45
C SER A 421 -5.74 -30.13 -16.65
N ILE A 422 -6.44 -29.01 -16.50
CA ILE A 422 -7.72 -28.88 -15.78
C ILE A 422 -8.86 -29.14 -16.78
N PRO A 423 -9.96 -29.82 -16.40
CA PRO A 423 -11.15 -29.95 -17.24
C PRO A 423 -11.73 -28.59 -17.65
N VAL A 424 -12.17 -28.45 -18.91
CA VAL A 424 -12.66 -27.17 -19.48
C VAL A 424 -13.81 -26.55 -18.67
N GLU A 425 -14.65 -27.38 -18.04
CA GLU A 425 -15.76 -26.96 -17.17
C GLU A 425 -15.27 -26.17 -15.94
N ASP A 426 -14.09 -26.51 -15.41
CA ASP A 426 -13.52 -25.94 -14.19
C ASP A 426 -12.56 -24.78 -14.45
N ARG A 427 -12.28 -24.46 -15.72
CA ARG A 427 -11.36 -23.39 -16.12
C ARG A 427 -12.05 -22.03 -16.11
N ILE A 428 -11.30 -21.01 -15.71
CA ILE A 428 -11.74 -19.62 -15.83
C ILE A 428 -11.64 -19.16 -17.29
N ILE A 429 -10.46 -19.35 -17.92
CA ILE A 429 -10.25 -19.11 -19.34
C ILE A 429 -10.36 -20.45 -20.07
N LYS A 430 -11.39 -20.58 -20.91
CA LYS A 430 -11.72 -21.84 -21.58
C LYS A 430 -10.96 -22.05 -22.90
N ASP A 431 -10.66 -20.97 -23.61
CA ASP A 431 -9.96 -21.03 -24.89
C ASP A 431 -8.44 -20.99 -24.68
N ASP A 432 -7.76 -22.01 -25.20
CA ASP A 432 -6.31 -22.17 -25.09
C ASP A 432 -5.57 -21.08 -25.91
N LEU A 433 -6.16 -20.58 -27.00
CA LEU A 433 -5.57 -19.47 -27.77
C LEU A 433 -5.58 -18.18 -26.95
N ASP A 434 -6.74 -17.81 -26.40
CA ASP A 434 -6.85 -16.61 -25.55
C ASP A 434 -6.01 -16.72 -24.26
N LEU A 435 -5.82 -17.91 -23.70
CA LEU A 435 -4.89 -18.14 -22.59
C LEU A 435 -3.44 -17.76 -22.99
N SER A 436 -2.95 -18.25 -24.13
CA SER A 436 -1.61 -17.90 -24.63
C SER A 436 -1.47 -16.40 -24.92
N ARG A 437 -2.47 -15.80 -25.56
CA ARG A 437 -2.50 -14.36 -25.87
C ARG A 437 -2.45 -13.52 -24.59
N LEU A 438 -3.20 -13.92 -23.57
CA LEU A 438 -3.25 -13.23 -22.28
C LEU A 438 -1.91 -13.32 -21.54
N VAL A 439 -1.31 -14.52 -21.47
CA VAL A 439 0.01 -14.71 -20.86
C VAL A 439 1.07 -13.86 -21.55
N LEU A 440 1.13 -13.88 -22.89
CA LEU A 440 2.06 -13.05 -23.65
C LEU A 440 1.84 -11.55 -23.39
N ALA A 441 0.59 -11.10 -23.38
CA ALA A 441 0.26 -9.71 -23.09
C ALA A 441 0.71 -9.27 -21.69
N ILE A 442 0.52 -10.11 -20.67
CA ILE A 442 0.92 -9.83 -19.27
C ILE A 442 2.44 -9.82 -19.14
N VAL A 443 3.10 -10.87 -19.62
CA VAL A 443 4.54 -11.11 -19.44
C VAL A 443 5.37 -10.03 -20.13
N TYR A 444 4.96 -9.56 -21.31
CA TYR A 444 5.66 -8.48 -22.01
C TYR A 444 5.26 -7.06 -21.59
N SER A 445 4.12 -6.89 -20.90
CA SER A 445 3.70 -5.57 -20.41
C SER A 445 4.05 -5.30 -18.94
N SER A 446 4.46 -6.32 -18.19
CA SER A 446 4.74 -6.22 -16.75
C SER A 446 6.23 -6.13 -16.44
N ASP A 447 6.55 -5.53 -15.28
CA ASP A 447 7.89 -5.48 -14.70
C ASP A 447 8.02 -6.45 -13.51
N GLY A 448 7.32 -7.60 -13.58
CA GLY A 448 7.21 -8.58 -12.50
C GLY A 448 8.49 -9.29 -12.11
N THR A 449 8.49 -9.92 -10.92
CA THR A 449 9.58 -10.81 -10.51
C THR A 449 9.61 -12.07 -11.37
N MET A 450 10.80 -12.67 -11.52
CA MET A 450 10.96 -13.90 -12.32
C MET A 450 10.07 -15.06 -11.84
N GLU A 451 9.78 -15.14 -10.53
CA GLU A 451 8.89 -16.15 -9.97
C GLU A 451 7.51 -16.15 -10.63
N TYR A 452 6.88 -14.98 -10.77
CA TYR A 452 5.57 -14.86 -11.41
C TYR A 452 5.65 -15.13 -12.92
N LEU A 453 6.71 -14.65 -13.59
CA LEU A 453 6.87 -14.84 -15.04
C LEU A 453 7.03 -16.32 -15.41
N VAL A 454 7.78 -17.09 -14.61
CA VAL A 454 7.93 -18.55 -14.79
C VAL A 454 6.61 -19.27 -14.51
N ARG A 455 5.90 -18.92 -13.43
CA ARG A 455 4.57 -19.50 -13.13
C ARG A 455 3.59 -19.30 -14.28
N LEU A 456 3.57 -18.12 -14.90
CA LEU A 456 2.73 -17.82 -16.06
C LEU A 456 3.13 -18.66 -17.29
N PHE A 457 4.43 -18.78 -17.56
CA PHE A 457 4.95 -19.58 -18.67
C PHE A 457 4.58 -21.06 -18.53
N GLU A 458 4.68 -21.63 -17.33
CA GLU A 458 4.29 -23.03 -17.05
C GLU A 458 2.80 -23.34 -17.29
N CYS A 459 1.95 -22.32 -17.42
CA CYS A 459 0.53 -22.48 -17.68
C CYS A 459 0.19 -22.55 -19.18
N LEU A 460 1.15 -22.29 -20.06
CA LEU A 460 0.90 -22.20 -21.50
C LEU A 460 0.55 -23.56 -22.12
N PRO A 461 -0.42 -23.60 -23.06
CA PRO A 461 -0.80 -24.81 -23.78
C PRO A 461 0.23 -25.23 -24.82
N ILE A 462 0.27 -26.55 -25.06
CA ILE A 462 0.98 -27.13 -26.19
C ILE A 462 -0.06 -27.44 -27.27
N PHE A 463 0.01 -26.74 -28.39
CA PHE A 463 -0.89 -26.98 -29.52
C PHE A 463 -0.42 -28.20 -30.32
N SER A 464 -1.27 -29.21 -30.48
CA SER A 464 -1.04 -30.36 -31.35
C SER A 464 -1.55 -30.09 -32.78
N ASP A 465 -0.93 -30.70 -33.79
CA ASP A 465 -1.35 -30.64 -35.20
C ASP A 465 -1.34 -29.24 -35.83
N ILE A 466 -0.30 -28.46 -35.55
CA ILE A 466 -0.11 -27.12 -36.12
C ILE A 466 0.26 -27.22 -37.60
N VAL A 467 -0.50 -26.58 -38.47
CA VAL A 467 -0.14 -26.40 -39.89
C VAL A 467 0.61 -25.08 -40.02
N GLU A 468 1.81 -25.11 -40.60
CA GLU A 468 2.58 -23.89 -40.87
C GLU A 468 1.76 -22.92 -41.73
N ASN A 469 1.53 -21.72 -41.20
CA ASN A 469 0.82 -20.66 -41.89
C ASN A 469 1.75 -19.46 -42.07
N VAL A 470 2.30 -19.32 -43.27
CA VAL A 470 3.30 -18.28 -43.62
C VAL A 470 2.74 -16.85 -43.50
N ASN A 471 1.41 -16.68 -43.47
CA ASN A 471 0.77 -15.37 -43.36
C ASN A 471 0.49 -14.97 -41.89
N GLU A 472 0.69 -15.86 -40.92
CA GLU A 472 0.53 -15.51 -39.51
C GLU A 472 1.74 -14.72 -39.01
N PRO A 473 1.54 -13.66 -38.21
CA PRO A 473 2.65 -12.98 -37.57
C PRO A 473 3.29 -13.91 -36.54
N ILE A 474 4.61 -14.03 -36.59
CA ILE A 474 5.41 -14.91 -35.72
C ILE A 474 6.27 -14.15 -34.72
N ASP A 475 6.49 -12.85 -34.93
CA ASP A 475 7.37 -12.03 -34.10
C ASP A 475 6.56 -11.10 -33.18
N MET A 476 6.84 -11.17 -31.89
CA MET A 476 6.21 -10.32 -30.88
C MET A 476 6.68 -8.85 -31.00
N ALA A 477 7.86 -8.60 -31.58
CA ALA A 477 8.41 -7.25 -31.73
C ALA A 477 7.58 -6.37 -32.68
N ASP A 478 6.93 -6.97 -33.68
CA ASP A 478 6.05 -6.26 -34.63
C ASP A 478 4.77 -5.72 -33.97
N MET A 479 4.36 -6.32 -32.84
CA MET A 479 3.09 -6.04 -32.16
C MET A 479 3.21 -4.95 -31.07
N ILE A 480 4.39 -4.78 -30.48
CA ILE A 480 4.61 -3.81 -29.39
C ILE A 480 4.39 -2.35 -29.81
N PRO A 481 4.88 -1.86 -30.98
CA PRO A 481 4.68 -0.48 -31.39
C PRO A 481 3.20 -0.11 -31.58
N LEU A 482 2.35 -1.11 -31.83
CA LEU A 482 0.92 -0.96 -32.07
C LEU A 482 0.11 -0.90 -30.77
N ALA A 483 0.68 -1.34 -29.64
CA ALA A 483 0.00 -1.48 -28.36
C ALA A 483 0.67 -0.70 -27.22
N SER A 484 0.05 0.41 -26.81
CA SER A 484 0.50 1.21 -25.65
C SER A 484 0.03 0.67 -24.30
N THR A 485 -0.85 -0.33 -24.28
CA THR A 485 -1.47 -0.92 -23.08
C THR A 485 -1.49 -2.45 -23.16
N PRO A 486 -1.51 -3.18 -22.03
CA PRO A 486 -1.59 -4.64 -22.03
C PRO A 486 -2.83 -5.16 -22.76
N LEU A 487 -3.97 -4.46 -22.61
CA LEU A 487 -5.20 -4.78 -23.34
C LEU A 487 -5.05 -4.54 -24.85
N GLY A 488 -4.38 -3.46 -25.26
CA GLY A 488 -4.09 -3.21 -26.67
C GLY A 488 -3.27 -4.36 -27.28
N LEU A 489 -2.28 -4.87 -26.54
CA LEU A 489 -1.44 -5.97 -27.00
C LEU A 489 -2.25 -7.27 -27.14
N PHE A 490 -3.12 -7.56 -26.18
CA PHE A 490 -4.05 -8.69 -26.27
C PHE A 490 -4.98 -8.61 -27.49
N LEU A 491 -5.50 -7.41 -27.80
CA LEU A 491 -6.37 -7.20 -28.96
C LEU A 491 -5.66 -7.44 -30.29
N GLU A 492 -4.41 -6.99 -30.43
CA GLU A 492 -3.59 -7.28 -31.61
C GLU A 492 -3.29 -8.79 -31.72
N LEU A 493 -3.01 -9.43 -30.58
CA LEU A 493 -2.74 -10.87 -30.50
C LEU A 493 -3.98 -11.73 -30.87
N GLN A 494 -5.20 -11.19 -30.87
CA GLN A 494 -6.40 -11.92 -31.30
C GLN A 494 -6.35 -12.36 -32.77
N ASN A 495 -5.54 -11.69 -33.61
CA ASN A 495 -5.35 -12.06 -35.01
C ASN A 495 -4.33 -13.18 -35.22
N VAL A 496 -3.62 -13.60 -34.17
CA VAL A 496 -2.55 -14.61 -34.23
C VAL A 496 -3.13 -16.00 -34.00
N GLY A 497 -2.84 -16.94 -34.90
CA GLY A 497 -3.23 -18.33 -34.79
C GLY A 497 -2.27 -19.16 -33.94
N ALA A 498 -2.53 -20.47 -33.86
CA ALA A 498 -1.74 -21.40 -33.05
C ALA A 498 -0.25 -21.44 -33.49
N PHE A 499 0.02 -21.34 -34.80
CA PHE A 499 1.39 -21.39 -35.32
C PHE A 499 2.20 -20.17 -34.87
N GLY A 500 1.66 -18.96 -35.06
CA GLY A 500 2.30 -17.74 -34.60
C GLY A 500 2.53 -17.71 -33.08
N LEU A 501 1.54 -18.17 -32.31
CA LEU A 501 1.65 -18.24 -30.85
C LEU A 501 2.75 -19.20 -30.39
N THR A 502 2.89 -20.37 -31.01
CA THR A 502 3.99 -21.30 -30.68
C THR A 502 5.35 -20.68 -30.93
N GLN A 503 5.56 -19.99 -32.07
CA GLN A 503 6.82 -19.29 -32.34
C GLN A 503 7.11 -18.21 -31.30
N MET A 504 6.11 -17.39 -30.95
CA MET A 504 6.25 -16.36 -29.93
C MET A 504 6.54 -16.94 -28.53
N MET A 505 5.99 -18.11 -28.21
CA MET A 505 6.26 -18.83 -26.97
C MET A 505 7.68 -19.39 -26.90
N ASP A 506 8.21 -19.92 -28.03
CA ASP A 506 9.60 -20.36 -28.13
C ASP A 506 10.56 -19.18 -27.94
N THR A 507 10.25 -18.02 -28.54
CA THR A 507 10.99 -16.77 -28.31
C THR A 507 10.91 -16.33 -26.84
N LEU A 508 9.73 -16.41 -26.23
CA LEU A 508 9.54 -16.11 -24.81
C LEU A 508 10.40 -17.02 -23.92
N GLN A 509 10.50 -18.32 -24.23
CA GLN A 509 11.35 -19.25 -23.47
C GLN A 509 12.83 -18.80 -23.49
N ASN A 510 13.33 -18.35 -24.64
CA ASN A 510 14.70 -17.83 -24.76
C ASN A 510 14.90 -16.53 -23.97
N HIS A 511 13.90 -15.63 -24.01
CA HIS A 511 13.93 -14.39 -23.22
C HIS A 511 13.91 -14.67 -21.71
N LEU A 512 13.05 -15.60 -21.25
CA LEU A 512 12.98 -16.01 -19.84
C LEU A 512 14.29 -16.65 -19.37
N GLY A 513 14.90 -17.52 -20.18
CA GLY A 513 16.20 -18.09 -19.84
C GLY A 513 17.29 -17.04 -19.68
N SER A 514 17.31 -16.02 -20.55
CA SER A 514 18.24 -14.90 -20.43
C SER A 514 17.92 -13.99 -19.22
N ALA A 515 16.64 -13.78 -18.94
CA ALA A 515 16.17 -12.95 -17.82
C ALA A 515 16.45 -13.60 -16.46
N GLU A 516 16.33 -14.93 -16.37
CA GLU A 516 16.67 -15.71 -15.18
C GLU A 516 18.16 -15.57 -14.82
N VAL A 517 19.04 -15.67 -15.83
CA VAL A 517 20.48 -15.44 -15.66
C VAL A 517 20.75 -14.03 -15.14
N LEU A 518 20.12 -13.00 -15.71
CA LEU A 518 20.29 -11.62 -15.23
C LEU A 518 19.74 -11.41 -13.81
N ALA A 519 18.60 -12.03 -13.49
CA ALA A 519 17.98 -11.93 -12.17
C ALA A 519 18.85 -12.52 -11.07
N ARG A 520 19.57 -13.62 -11.34
CA ARG A 520 20.57 -14.21 -10.44
C ARG A 520 21.62 -13.21 -9.97
N TYR A 521 22.00 -12.27 -10.84
CA TYR A 521 22.99 -11.23 -10.56
C TYR A 521 22.37 -9.84 -10.29
N HIS A 522 21.07 -9.80 -9.95
CA HIS A 522 20.32 -8.58 -9.64
C HIS A 522 20.23 -7.54 -10.77
N ALA A 523 20.51 -7.92 -12.01
CA ALA A 523 20.51 -7.06 -13.18
C ALA A 523 19.29 -7.27 -14.09
N SER A 524 18.13 -7.58 -13.51
CA SER A 524 16.89 -7.86 -14.24
C SER A 524 16.44 -6.67 -15.10
N VAL A 525 15.95 -6.97 -16.30
CA VAL A 525 15.30 -6.01 -17.20
C VAL A 525 13.91 -6.52 -17.57
N PRO A 526 12.94 -5.63 -17.86
CA PRO A 526 11.61 -6.04 -18.33
C PRO A 526 11.70 -6.85 -19.62
N LEU A 527 10.81 -7.84 -19.83
CA LEU A 527 10.87 -8.69 -21.02
C LEU A 527 10.62 -7.94 -22.33
N ARG A 528 9.86 -6.83 -22.30
CA ARG A 528 9.75 -5.89 -23.44
C ARG A 528 11.09 -5.35 -23.93
N TRP A 529 12.11 -5.31 -23.09
CA TRP A 529 13.44 -4.81 -23.45
C TRP A 529 14.09 -5.69 -24.53
N TYR A 530 13.83 -7.01 -24.49
CA TYR A 530 14.37 -8.00 -25.43
C TYR A 530 13.78 -7.86 -26.84
N LEU A 531 12.56 -7.34 -26.95
CA LEU A 531 11.87 -7.14 -28.23
C LEU A 531 12.23 -5.83 -28.92
N GLN A 532 12.92 -4.93 -28.22
CA GLN A 532 13.35 -3.65 -28.77
C GLN A 532 14.78 -3.74 -29.31
N ASP A 533 15.07 -3.04 -30.41
CA ASP A 533 16.44 -2.96 -30.90
C ASP A 533 17.29 -2.03 -30.00
N GLN A 534 18.06 -2.65 -29.09
CA GLN A 534 18.84 -1.91 -28.09
C GLN A 534 20.14 -1.37 -28.66
N SER A 535 20.54 -0.18 -28.22
CA SER A 535 21.84 0.39 -28.59
C SER A 535 23.00 -0.39 -27.97
N ILE A 536 24.17 -0.35 -28.60
CA ILE A 536 25.41 -0.95 -28.09
C ILE A 536 25.72 -0.44 -26.68
N GLU A 537 25.48 0.86 -26.43
CA GLU A 537 25.69 1.47 -25.13
C GLU A 537 24.72 0.93 -24.05
N ALA A 538 23.46 0.67 -24.41
CA ALA A 538 22.50 0.08 -23.47
C ALA A 538 22.90 -1.35 -23.06
N GLN A 539 23.34 -2.18 -24.01
CA GLN A 539 23.87 -3.51 -23.74
C GLN A 539 25.13 -3.45 -22.86
N ARG A 540 26.05 -2.51 -23.16
CA ARG A 540 27.26 -2.26 -22.37
C ARG A 540 26.92 -1.91 -20.91
N GLN A 541 25.99 -0.98 -20.70
CA GLN A 541 25.58 -0.57 -19.35
C GLN A 541 24.93 -1.72 -18.57
N LEU A 542 24.14 -2.57 -19.24
CA LEU A 542 23.55 -3.75 -18.62
C LEU A 542 24.62 -4.79 -18.23
N CYS A 543 25.61 -5.02 -19.11
CA CYS A 543 26.75 -5.91 -18.86
C CYS A 543 27.61 -5.42 -17.68
N ILE A 544 27.86 -4.10 -17.59
CA ILE A 544 28.54 -3.47 -16.44
C ILE A 544 27.70 -3.65 -15.16
N ARG A 545 26.38 -3.43 -15.23
CA ARG A 545 25.48 -3.62 -14.09
C ARG A 545 25.51 -5.06 -13.59
N MET A 546 25.36 -6.03 -14.49
CA MET A 546 25.43 -7.46 -14.17
C MET A 546 26.74 -7.81 -13.48
N SER A 547 27.88 -7.44 -14.06
CA SER A 547 29.19 -7.78 -13.46
C SER A 547 29.47 -7.08 -12.12
N SER A 548 29.00 -5.83 -11.95
CA SER A 548 29.23 -5.08 -10.70
C SER A 548 28.28 -5.50 -9.57
N GLN A 549 27.02 -5.82 -9.87
CA GLN A 549 26.04 -6.26 -8.89
C GLN A 549 26.22 -7.72 -8.48
N ALA A 550 26.75 -8.58 -9.36
CA ALA A 550 27.04 -9.98 -9.06
C ALA A 550 27.87 -10.16 -7.77
N ALA A 551 28.82 -9.26 -7.52
CA ALA A 551 29.70 -9.31 -6.36
C ALA A 551 29.11 -8.61 -5.11
N GLY A 552 27.85 -8.16 -5.16
CA GLY A 552 27.17 -7.42 -4.10
C GLY A 552 27.23 -5.89 -4.26
N GLY A 553 27.64 -5.38 -5.43
CA GLY A 553 27.73 -3.95 -5.72
C GLY A 553 28.98 -3.26 -5.18
N VAL A 554 29.16 -2.00 -5.59
CA VAL A 554 30.37 -1.19 -5.30
C VAL A 554 30.61 -1.00 -3.79
N GLU A 555 29.53 -0.96 -2.99
CA GLU A 555 29.61 -0.68 -1.56
C GLU A 555 30.01 -1.89 -0.71
N SER A 556 29.74 -3.11 -1.17
CA SER A 556 30.05 -4.34 -0.41
C SER A 556 31.44 -4.91 -0.73
N GLY A 557 32.08 -4.43 -1.81
CA GLY A 557 33.45 -4.81 -2.17
C GLY A 557 33.64 -6.28 -2.55
N GLY A 558 32.59 -6.96 -3.02
CA GLY A 558 32.72 -8.34 -3.51
C GLY A 558 32.34 -9.44 -2.52
N ALA A 559 31.68 -9.11 -1.41
CA ALA A 559 31.41 -10.03 -0.30
C ALA A 559 30.38 -11.13 -0.62
N GLN A 560 29.63 -11.02 -1.72
CA GLN A 560 28.62 -12.02 -2.10
C GLN A 560 29.23 -13.23 -2.85
N PHE A 561 30.32 -13.02 -3.60
CA PHE A 561 31.04 -14.08 -4.30
C PHE A 561 32.32 -14.43 -3.56
N ASP A 562 32.22 -15.45 -2.72
CA ASP A 562 33.36 -15.92 -1.93
C ASP A 562 34.24 -16.94 -2.65
N ARG A 563 33.68 -17.69 -3.61
CA ARG A 563 34.38 -18.76 -4.32
C ARG A 563 34.82 -18.31 -5.71
N ASP A 564 35.96 -18.84 -6.15
CA ASP A 564 36.46 -18.61 -7.51
C ASP A 564 35.52 -19.20 -8.57
N ASP A 565 34.75 -20.23 -8.23
CA ASP A 565 33.78 -20.88 -9.11
C ASP A 565 32.61 -19.93 -9.47
N ASP A 566 32.14 -19.13 -8.50
CA ASP A 566 31.03 -18.17 -8.72
C ASP A 566 31.40 -17.12 -9.78
N TRP A 567 32.66 -16.68 -9.77
CA TRP A 567 33.20 -15.76 -10.77
C TRP A 567 33.38 -16.40 -12.15
N ARG A 568 33.72 -17.69 -12.20
CA ARG A 568 33.80 -18.43 -13.47
C ARG A 568 32.41 -18.64 -14.07
N GLU A 569 31.43 -18.98 -13.24
CA GLU A 569 30.03 -19.10 -13.66
C GLU A 569 29.49 -17.76 -14.18
N LEU A 570 29.80 -16.63 -13.51
CA LEU A 570 29.46 -15.30 -14.02
C LEU A 570 30.04 -15.04 -15.42
N LEU A 571 31.32 -15.38 -15.62
CA LEU A 571 31.96 -15.19 -16.92
C LEU A 571 31.31 -16.06 -18.01
N ASP A 572 31.05 -17.33 -17.70
CA ASP A 572 30.39 -18.26 -18.61
C ASP A 572 28.96 -17.78 -18.95
N ASP A 573 28.21 -17.28 -17.97
CA ASP A 573 26.88 -16.70 -18.14
C ASP A 573 26.91 -15.42 -18.98
N MET A 574 27.87 -14.52 -18.73
CA MET A 574 28.05 -13.30 -19.55
C MET A 574 28.39 -13.63 -21.01
N LEU A 575 29.18 -14.67 -21.25
CA LEU A 575 29.50 -15.13 -22.60
C LEU A 575 28.33 -15.88 -23.24
N ARG A 576 27.55 -16.64 -22.47
CA ARG A 576 26.33 -17.30 -22.94
C ARG A 576 25.28 -16.28 -23.36
N LEU A 577 25.11 -15.19 -22.62
CA LEU A 577 24.19 -14.10 -22.94
C LEU A 577 24.56 -13.32 -24.21
N ARG A 578 25.75 -13.54 -24.80
CA ARG A 578 26.11 -13.03 -26.13
C ARG A 578 25.53 -13.90 -27.26
N ASP A 579 25.38 -15.19 -27.02
CA ASP A 579 24.85 -16.22 -27.93
C ASP A 579 25.20 -16.00 -29.42
N GLU A 580 26.48 -16.11 -29.76
CA GLU A 580 27.03 -15.92 -31.13
C GLU A 580 26.66 -14.61 -31.85
N GLY A 581 26.10 -13.61 -31.15
CA GLY A 581 25.66 -12.34 -31.71
C GLY A 581 24.14 -12.13 -31.69
N GLU A 582 23.37 -13.16 -31.33
CA GLU A 582 21.90 -13.15 -31.28
C GLU A 582 21.35 -12.96 -29.85
N GLY A 583 22.20 -13.04 -28.83
CA GLY A 583 21.81 -12.87 -27.43
C GLY A 583 21.64 -11.42 -26.98
N ILE A 584 21.29 -11.23 -25.70
CA ILE A 584 21.08 -9.91 -25.09
C ILE A 584 22.33 -9.00 -25.15
N PHE A 585 23.53 -9.60 -25.18
CA PHE A 585 24.81 -8.94 -25.38
C PHE A 585 25.38 -9.13 -26.79
N GLY A 586 24.55 -9.52 -27.76
CA GLY A 586 24.97 -9.91 -29.10
C GLY A 586 25.74 -8.83 -29.87
N LYS A 587 25.52 -7.54 -29.57
CA LYS A 587 26.25 -6.42 -30.22
C LYS A 587 27.59 -6.11 -29.56
N LEU A 588 27.93 -6.74 -28.43
CA LEU A 588 29.20 -6.57 -27.74
C LEU A 588 30.22 -7.58 -28.23
N ASP A 589 31.45 -7.10 -28.42
CA ASP A 589 32.58 -7.98 -28.71
C ASP A 589 32.95 -8.80 -27.47
N SER A 590 33.38 -10.05 -27.67
CA SER A 590 33.83 -10.90 -26.56
C SER A 590 34.98 -10.27 -25.78
N ALA A 591 35.89 -9.56 -26.46
CA ALA A 591 36.96 -8.81 -25.84
C ALA A 591 36.44 -7.71 -24.89
N GLU A 592 35.33 -7.06 -25.23
CA GLU A 592 34.74 -6.00 -24.43
C GLU A 592 34.02 -6.56 -23.18
N ILE A 593 33.28 -7.66 -23.33
CA ILE A 593 32.67 -8.38 -22.20
C ILE A 593 33.74 -8.81 -21.20
N LEU A 594 34.87 -9.32 -21.70
CA LEU A 594 36.03 -9.70 -20.89
C LEU A 594 36.62 -8.48 -20.17
N GLU A 595 36.82 -7.34 -20.85
CA GLU A 595 37.30 -6.11 -20.21
C GLU A 595 36.40 -5.65 -19.06
N ILE A 596 35.07 -5.72 -19.24
CA ILE A 596 34.07 -5.39 -18.21
C ILE A 596 34.18 -6.37 -17.03
N PHE A 597 34.22 -7.66 -17.30
CA PHE A 597 34.35 -8.70 -16.28
C PHE A 597 35.64 -8.53 -15.45
N PHE A 598 36.79 -8.35 -16.11
CA PHE A 598 38.07 -8.19 -15.42
C PHE A 598 38.14 -6.88 -14.61
N SER A 599 37.56 -5.80 -15.12
CA SER A 599 37.43 -4.55 -14.36
C SER A 599 36.68 -4.78 -13.04
N SER A 600 35.54 -5.46 -13.09
CA SER A 600 34.73 -5.80 -11.90
C SER A 600 35.45 -6.77 -10.96
N LEU A 601 36.13 -7.79 -11.50
CA LEU A 601 36.91 -8.77 -10.73
C LEU A 601 38.07 -8.13 -9.96
N LEU A 602 38.80 -7.21 -10.60
CA LEU A 602 39.92 -6.49 -10.00
C LEU A 602 39.45 -5.54 -8.90
N ARG A 603 38.35 -4.82 -9.12
CA ARG A 603 37.72 -3.94 -8.11
C ARG A 603 37.27 -4.68 -6.85
N CYS A 604 36.85 -5.94 -7.00
CA CYS A 604 36.49 -6.81 -5.87
C CYS A 604 37.72 -7.43 -5.17
N GLY A 605 38.94 -7.11 -5.60
CA GLY A 605 40.17 -7.56 -4.95
C GLY A 605 40.52 -9.04 -5.20
N ARG A 606 39.89 -9.70 -6.19
CA ARG A 606 40.09 -11.12 -6.52
C ARG A 606 41.32 -11.33 -7.41
N PHE A 607 42.47 -10.87 -6.92
CA PHE A 607 43.71 -10.78 -7.70
C PHE A 607 44.31 -12.12 -8.12
N LYS A 608 44.17 -13.17 -7.30
CA LYS A 608 44.67 -14.51 -7.63
C LYS A 608 43.92 -15.11 -8.81
N LEU A 609 42.58 -15.03 -8.79
CA LEU A 609 41.76 -15.50 -9.88
C LEU A 609 42.02 -14.68 -11.16
N ALA A 610 42.15 -13.36 -11.04
CA ALA A 610 42.52 -12.51 -12.17
C ALA A 610 43.88 -12.94 -12.76
N GLN A 611 44.87 -13.25 -11.92
CA GLN A 611 46.16 -13.75 -12.34
C GLN A 611 46.04 -15.09 -13.09
N ASP A 612 45.27 -16.04 -12.55
CA ASP A 612 45.07 -17.36 -13.15
C ASP A 612 44.34 -17.27 -14.49
N LEU A 613 43.36 -16.38 -14.64
CA LEU A 613 42.61 -16.18 -15.89
C LEU A 613 43.42 -15.45 -16.97
N ILE A 614 44.34 -14.55 -16.59
CA ILE A 614 45.17 -13.79 -17.53
C ILE A 614 46.42 -14.57 -17.94
N LEU A 615 47.10 -15.20 -16.98
CA LEU A 615 48.39 -15.89 -17.19
C LEU A 615 48.26 -17.41 -17.33
N GLY A 616 47.06 -17.96 -17.18
CA GLY A 616 46.77 -19.38 -17.31
C GLY A 616 47.03 -19.93 -18.72
N SER A 617 46.84 -21.25 -18.85
CA SER A 617 47.06 -21.99 -20.10
C SER A 617 46.12 -21.56 -21.24
N GLN A 618 44.97 -20.95 -20.91
CA GLN A 618 44.08 -20.29 -21.86
C GLN A 618 44.27 -18.78 -21.74
N LYS A 619 44.93 -18.16 -22.72
CA LYS A 619 45.09 -16.70 -22.77
C LYS A 619 43.78 -16.07 -23.22
N ILE A 620 42.98 -15.64 -22.25
CA ILE A 620 41.66 -15.06 -22.49
C ILE A 620 41.77 -13.57 -22.92
N MET A 621 42.83 -12.86 -22.50
CA MET A 621 43.01 -11.42 -22.76
C MET A 621 44.44 -11.07 -23.22
N ASP A 622 44.57 -9.97 -23.97
CA ASP A 622 45.87 -9.39 -24.33
C ASP A 622 46.54 -8.71 -23.12
N ILE A 623 47.86 -8.87 -23.02
CA ILE A 623 48.68 -8.40 -21.88
C ILE A 623 48.67 -6.87 -21.81
N THR A 624 48.64 -6.16 -22.94
CA THR A 624 48.65 -4.69 -22.96
C THR A 624 47.36 -4.09 -22.39
N LYS A 625 46.22 -4.72 -22.69
CA LYS A 625 44.91 -4.34 -22.15
C LYS A 625 44.79 -4.70 -20.67
N ALA A 626 45.28 -5.89 -20.30
CA ALA A 626 45.34 -6.32 -18.91
C ALA A 626 46.19 -5.36 -18.05
N GLU A 627 47.34 -4.91 -18.55
CA GLU A 627 48.18 -3.91 -17.88
C GLU A 627 47.42 -2.62 -17.59
N LYS A 628 46.68 -2.11 -18.58
CA LYS A 628 45.86 -0.92 -18.40
C LYS A 628 44.78 -1.11 -17.33
N LEU A 629 44.04 -2.23 -17.36
CA LEU A 629 43.00 -2.52 -16.37
C LEU A 629 43.55 -2.68 -14.95
N VAL A 630 44.72 -3.32 -14.81
CA VAL A 630 45.41 -3.47 -13.51
C VAL A 630 45.84 -2.11 -12.96
N ILE A 631 46.39 -1.24 -13.80
CA ILE A 631 46.77 0.13 -13.39
C ILE A 631 45.52 0.94 -13.03
N ASP A 632 44.45 0.88 -13.81
CA ASP A 632 43.23 1.64 -13.52
C ASP A 632 42.58 1.18 -12.20
N ALA A 633 42.56 -0.14 -11.93
CA ALA A 633 42.06 -0.69 -10.67
C ALA A 633 42.97 -0.36 -9.47
N GLU A 634 44.29 -0.46 -9.63
CA GLU A 634 45.27 0.00 -8.63
C GLU A 634 45.00 1.45 -8.27
N ARG A 635 44.76 2.30 -9.28
CA ARG A 635 44.59 3.72 -9.03
C ARG A 635 43.39 4.02 -8.18
N GLU A 636 42.30 3.30 -8.40
CA GLU A 636 41.09 3.38 -7.61
C GLU A 636 41.34 2.96 -6.14
N PHE A 637 42.08 1.87 -5.90
CA PHE A 637 42.44 1.46 -4.54
C PHE A 637 43.37 2.46 -3.83
N PHE A 638 44.33 3.03 -4.56
CA PHE A 638 45.25 4.04 -4.05
C PHE A 638 44.53 5.33 -3.68
N ASP A 639 43.67 5.83 -4.57
CA ASP A 639 42.96 7.10 -4.38
C ASP A 639 41.93 7.01 -3.24
N ASN A 640 41.35 5.84 -3.03
CA ASN A 640 40.43 5.56 -1.93
C ASN A 640 41.14 5.19 -0.60
N ALA A 641 42.46 5.03 -0.59
CA ALA A 641 43.19 4.62 0.61
C ALA A 641 43.20 5.73 1.68
N THR A 642 42.83 5.38 2.91
CA THR A 642 42.86 6.28 4.08
C THR A 642 44.18 6.26 4.84
N SER A 643 45.05 5.31 4.52
CA SER A 643 46.35 5.06 5.16
C SER A 643 47.39 4.79 4.08
N GLY A 644 48.60 5.31 4.28
CA GLY A 644 49.73 4.95 3.41
C GLY A 644 50.35 3.58 3.73
N ASN A 645 49.78 2.78 4.63
CA ASN A 645 50.37 1.48 4.95
C ASN A 645 50.21 0.48 3.79
N MET A 646 51.27 0.23 3.01
CA MET A 646 51.32 -0.76 1.94
C MET A 646 50.96 -2.20 2.38
N ASN A 647 51.00 -2.50 3.68
CA ASN A 647 50.67 -3.82 4.21
C ASN A 647 49.25 -3.91 4.80
N ALA A 648 48.44 -2.85 4.76
CA ALA A 648 47.08 -2.86 5.31
C ALA A 648 46.07 -2.03 4.49
N GLY A 649 44.80 -2.42 4.55
CA GLY A 649 43.68 -1.70 3.92
C GLY A 649 43.77 -1.63 2.39
N SER A 650 43.14 -0.61 1.81
CA SER A 650 43.13 -0.38 0.36
C SER A 650 44.51 -0.19 -0.23
N MET A 651 45.47 0.29 0.56
CA MET A 651 46.83 0.48 0.07
C MET A 651 47.54 -0.86 -0.19
N LYS A 652 47.24 -1.88 0.62
CA LYS A 652 47.66 -3.27 0.34
C LYS A 652 46.97 -3.81 -0.90
N GLN A 653 45.69 -3.52 -1.09
CA GLN A 653 44.96 -3.98 -2.27
C GLN A 653 45.57 -3.44 -3.56
N ALA A 654 45.92 -2.16 -3.61
CA ALA A 654 46.61 -1.59 -4.77
C ALA A 654 47.99 -2.24 -4.99
N TRP A 655 48.76 -2.48 -3.92
CA TRP A 655 50.05 -3.17 -4.01
C TRP A 655 49.93 -4.61 -4.54
N ASP A 656 48.95 -5.37 -4.04
CA ASP A 656 48.71 -6.75 -4.46
C ASP A 656 48.11 -6.80 -5.88
N CYS A 657 47.35 -5.77 -6.31
CA CYS A 657 46.84 -5.61 -7.67
C CYS A 657 47.98 -5.51 -8.70
N LEU A 658 49.00 -4.69 -8.44
CA LEU A 658 50.15 -4.55 -9.33
C LEU A 658 50.99 -5.83 -9.48
N LYS A 659 50.96 -6.73 -8.50
CA LYS A 659 51.72 -8.00 -8.54
C LYS A 659 51.09 -9.07 -9.43
N ILE A 660 49.87 -8.86 -9.92
CA ILE A 660 49.17 -9.81 -10.80
C ILE A 660 50.00 -10.04 -12.07
N LEU A 661 50.54 -8.96 -12.63
CA LEU A 661 51.33 -8.96 -13.85
C LEU A 661 52.83 -8.82 -13.55
N PRO A 662 53.71 -9.33 -14.43
CA PRO A 662 55.15 -9.07 -14.32
C PRO A 662 55.42 -7.56 -14.41
N PRO A 663 56.39 -7.02 -13.64
CA PRO A 663 56.57 -5.58 -13.49
C PRO A 663 57.14 -4.94 -14.77
N THR A 664 56.24 -4.32 -15.54
CA THR A 664 56.55 -3.44 -16.67
C THR A 664 57.08 -2.09 -16.19
N THR A 665 57.49 -1.21 -17.11
CA THR A 665 57.99 0.12 -16.74
C THR A 665 56.92 0.99 -16.09
N GLU A 666 55.66 0.90 -16.51
CA GLU A 666 54.57 1.67 -15.93
C GLU A 666 54.12 1.10 -14.58
N ILE A 667 54.00 -0.23 -14.45
CA ILE A 667 53.72 -0.90 -13.17
C ILE A 667 54.77 -0.53 -12.12
N LYS A 668 56.06 -0.51 -12.49
CA LYS A 668 57.14 -0.11 -11.56
C LYS A 668 56.99 1.32 -11.05
N LYS A 669 56.55 2.26 -11.88
CA LYS A 669 56.34 3.66 -11.44
C LYS A 669 55.22 3.76 -10.41
N GLU A 670 54.12 3.02 -10.60
CA GLU A 670 53.03 2.99 -9.62
C GLU A 670 53.47 2.26 -8.33
N MET A 671 54.22 1.14 -8.44
CA MET A 671 54.82 0.47 -7.28
C MET A 671 55.75 1.40 -6.48
N ASP A 672 56.63 2.13 -7.16
CA ASP A 672 57.52 3.11 -6.55
C ASP A 672 56.74 4.20 -5.80
N LEU A 673 55.63 4.68 -6.37
CA LEU A 673 54.76 5.68 -5.75
C LEU A 673 54.07 5.15 -4.48
N ILE A 674 53.62 3.89 -4.48
CA ILE A 674 53.06 3.22 -3.29
C ILE A 674 54.12 3.13 -2.19
N GLU A 675 55.34 2.71 -2.53
CA GLU A 675 56.43 2.62 -1.57
C GLU A 675 56.81 4.01 -1.01
N ALA A 676 56.85 5.04 -1.86
CA ALA A 676 57.09 6.42 -1.40
C ALA A 676 55.99 6.91 -0.46
N THR A 677 54.74 6.60 -0.77
CA THR A 677 53.56 6.92 0.04
C THR A 677 53.63 6.22 1.40
N HIS A 678 54.07 4.95 1.42
CA HIS A 678 54.32 4.20 2.64
C HIS A 678 55.35 4.85 3.54
N SER A 679 56.51 5.18 2.98
CA SER A 679 57.56 5.84 3.75
C SER A 679 57.10 7.18 4.29
N LEU A 680 56.45 8.04 3.48
CA LEU A 680 56.01 9.36 3.90
C LEU A 680 54.91 9.32 4.98
N ILE A 681 53.84 8.57 4.76
CA ILE A 681 52.65 8.62 5.63
C ILE A 681 52.80 7.67 6.83
N TYR A 682 53.29 6.45 6.62
CA TYR A 682 53.30 5.43 7.65
C TYR A 682 54.61 5.41 8.46
N GLU A 683 55.77 5.33 7.79
CA GLU A 683 57.07 5.24 8.48
C GLU A 683 57.47 6.58 9.11
N TYR A 684 57.46 7.65 8.32
CA TYR A 684 57.88 8.99 8.74
C TYR A 684 56.75 9.84 9.31
N LYS A 685 55.48 9.45 9.15
CA LYS A 685 54.31 10.15 9.70
C LYS A 685 54.28 11.64 9.35
N VAL A 686 54.57 11.96 8.08
CA VAL A 686 54.59 13.33 7.58
C VAL A 686 53.17 13.90 7.58
N GLN A 687 53.03 15.11 8.11
CA GLN A 687 51.77 15.82 8.24
C GLN A 687 51.66 16.95 7.22
N ASP A 688 50.46 17.21 6.71
CA ASP A 688 50.21 18.36 5.83
C ASP A 688 50.17 19.66 6.64
N ARG A 689 49.46 19.62 7.75
CA ARG A 689 49.35 20.68 8.76
C ARG A 689 49.45 20.06 10.15
N PRO A 690 49.82 20.82 11.20
CA PRO A 690 49.91 20.28 12.55
C PRO A 690 48.63 19.53 12.95
N GLY A 691 48.74 18.21 13.18
CA GLY A 691 47.62 17.35 13.55
C GLY A 691 46.84 16.70 12.40
N MET A 692 47.14 17.01 11.12
CA MET A 692 46.50 16.39 9.95
C MET A 692 47.51 15.61 9.11
N THR A 693 47.29 14.30 8.96
CA THR A 693 48.11 13.41 8.12
C THR A 693 47.82 13.63 6.65
N ILE A 694 48.85 13.50 5.81
CA ILE A 694 48.68 13.53 4.35
C ILE A 694 47.93 12.27 3.92
N MET A 695 46.96 12.42 3.03
CA MET A 695 46.23 11.30 2.42
C MET A 695 46.97 10.82 1.15
N PRO A 696 46.98 9.51 0.84
CA PRO A 696 47.58 8.96 -0.38
C PRO A 696 47.21 9.74 -1.65
N ILE A 697 45.92 10.00 -1.89
CA ILE A 697 45.43 10.76 -3.05
C ILE A 697 46.11 12.14 -3.21
N GLN A 698 46.44 12.81 -2.10
CA GLN A 698 47.10 14.12 -2.13
C GLN A 698 48.55 14.03 -2.63
N ILE A 699 49.25 12.92 -2.35
CA ILE A 699 50.61 12.68 -2.84
C ILE A 699 50.59 12.48 -4.36
N ARG A 700 49.63 11.68 -4.85
CA ARG A 700 49.50 11.40 -6.28
C ARG A 700 49.12 12.64 -7.08
N GLN A 701 48.15 13.42 -6.59
CA GLN A 701 47.66 14.65 -7.24
C GLN A 701 48.60 15.86 -7.06
N SER A 702 49.66 15.75 -6.25
CA SER A 702 50.60 16.86 -6.04
C SER A 702 51.31 17.24 -7.33
N LYS A 703 51.21 18.54 -7.69
CA LYS A 703 51.92 19.13 -8.85
C LYS A 703 53.43 19.15 -8.65
N ASN A 704 53.88 19.29 -7.40
CA ASN A 704 55.30 19.34 -7.04
C ASN A 704 55.56 18.42 -5.84
N ARG A 705 55.83 17.14 -6.14
CA ARG A 705 56.07 16.12 -5.11
C ARG A 705 57.36 16.35 -4.30
N LEU A 706 58.30 17.18 -4.77
CA LEU A 706 59.50 17.56 -4.00
C LEU A 706 59.17 18.33 -2.71
N GLU A 707 58.05 19.06 -2.66
CA GLU A 707 57.62 19.76 -1.44
C GLU A 707 57.34 18.78 -0.29
N LEU A 708 56.99 17.53 -0.59
CA LEU A 708 56.80 16.49 0.43
C LEU A 708 58.11 16.19 1.19
N ILE A 709 59.26 16.37 0.55
CA ILE A 709 60.57 16.24 1.19
C ILE A 709 60.80 17.38 2.20
N SER A 710 60.38 18.61 1.88
CA SER A 710 60.45 19.72 2.83
C SER A 710 59.58 19.45 4.07
N LYS A 711 58.39 18.89 3.89
CA LYS A 711 57.50 18.48 4.99
C LYS A 711 58.09 17.33 5.81
N LEU A 712 58.76 16.37 5.16
CA LEU A 712 59.47 15.28 5.82
C LEU A 712 60.57 15.78 6.74
N ILE A 713 61.40 16.70 6.24
CA ILE A 713 62.50 17.33 6.99
C ILE A 713 61.95 18.08 8.21
N PHE A 714 60.83 18.79 8.07
CA PHE A 714 60.21 19.49 9.19
C PHE A 714 59.59 18.53 10.23
N ALA A 715 59.03 17.40 9.78
CA ALA A 715 58.37 16.43 10.65
C ALA A 715 59.36 15.59 11.47
N LYS A 716 60.56 15.30 10.93
CA LYS A 716 61.55 14.41 11.54
C LYS A 716 62.91 15.10 11.61
N ARG A 717 63.39 15.25 12.85
CA ARG A 717 64.77 15.69 13.14
C ARG A 717 65.79 14.69 12.59
N ASP A 718 67.00 15.17 12.33
CA ASP A 718 68.14 14.37 11.86
C ASP A 718 67.98 13.67 10.49
N MET A 719 66.92 13.95 9.71
CA MET A 719 66.74 13.34 8.38
C MET A 719 67.86 13.72 7.40
N TYR A 720 68.55 14.84 7.61
CA TYR A 720 69.70 15.27 6.83
C TYR A 720 70.88 14.30 6.91
N ARG A 721 71.07 13.58 8.03
CA ARG A 721 72.09 12.52 8.18
C ARG A 721 71.77 11.25 7.38
N ARG A 722 70.55 11.12 6.87
CA ARG A 722 70.08 9.96 6.09
C ARG A 722 69.82 10.32 4.63
N HIS A 723 70.71 11.13 4.05
CA HIS A 723 70.52 11.69 2.71
C HIS A 723 70.29 10.62 1.63
N GLU A 724 70.92 9.44 1.71
CA GLU A 724 70.68 8.36 0.73
C GLU A 724 69.25 7.82 0.76
N GLN A 725 68.64 7.71 1.95
CA GLN A 725 67.24 7.27 2.09
C GLN A 725 66.27 8.30 1.54
N VAL A 726 66.53 9.59 1.78
CA VAL A 726 65.73 10.69 1.24
C VAL A 726 65.88 10.75 -0.29
N LEU A 727 67.08 10.53 -0.82
CA LEU A 727 67.28 10.47 -2.27
C LEU A 727 66.58 9.26 -2.90
N ALA A 728 66.59 8.09 -2.26
CA ALA A 728 65.80 6.94 -2.71
C ALA A 728 64.29 7.27 -2.76
N LEU A 729 63.79 8.01 -1.76
CA LEU A 729 62.41 8.48 -1.74
C LEU A 729 62.11 9.48 -2.88
N VAL A 730 63.03 10.40 -3.18
CA VAL A 730 62.90 11.33 -4.32
C VAL A 730 62.78 10.58 -5.64
N ARG A 731 63.59 9.52 -5.85
CA ARG A 731 63.47 8.67 -7.05
C ARG A 731 62.07 8.08 -7.16
N LYS A 732 61.60 7.49 -6.05
CA LYS A 732 60.30 6.80 -5.96
C LYS A 732 59.08 7.74 -6.10
N LEU A 733 59.23 9.03 -5.80
CA LEU A 733 58.17 10.03 -6.02
C LEU A 733 57.92 10.36 -7.50
N GLY A 734 58.67 9.75 -8.41
CA GLY A 734 58.52 9.90 -9.86
C GLY A 734 59.58 10.80 -10.49
N TYR A 735 60.61 11.22 -9.74
CA TYR A 735 61.73 11.99 -10.30
C TYR A 735 62.84 11.11 -10.88
N GLY A 736 62.84 9.79 -10.63
CA GLY A 736 63.84 8.89 -11.17
C GLY A 736 65.27 9.38 -10.88
N ASP A 737 66.13 9.44 -11.89
CA ASP A 737 67.49 10.00 -11.77
C ASP A 737 67.58 11.50 -12.15
N ASP A 738 66.52 12.28 -11.93
CA ASP A 738 66.53 13.71 -12.20
C ASP A 738 67.51 14.47 -11.29
N VAL A 739 68.54 15.05 -11.90
CA VAL A 739 69.63 15.74 -11.20
C VAL A 739 69.13 16.98 -10.47
N LEU A 740 68.17 17.72 -11.04
CA LEU A 740 67.61 18.91 -10.41
C LEU A 740 66.83 18.58 -9.14
N ALA A 741 65.97 17.55 -9.19
CA ALA A 741 65.28 17.06 -8.01
C ALA A 741 66.25 16.58 -6.93
N LYS A 742 67.31 15.85 -7.32
CA LYS A 742 68.38 15.41 -6.42
C LYS A 742 69.07 16.58 -5.72
N VAL A 743 69.49 17.59 -6.48
CA VAL A 743 70.19 18.76 -5.95
C VAL A 743 69.29 19.61 -5.06
N LYS A 744 68.03 19.86 -5.47
CA LYS A 744 67.05 20.58 -4.64
C LYS A 744 66.76 19.85 -3.33
N ALA A 745 66.60 18.53 -3.34
CA ALA A 745 66.40 17.75 -2.12
C ALA A 745 67.62 17.79 -1.18
N LEU A 746 68.84 17.66 -1.72
CA LEU A 746 70.07 17.80 -0.94
C LEU A 746 70.22 19.22 -0.36
N ALA A 747 69.88 20.26 -1.13
CA ALA A 747 69.86 21.63 -0.66
C ALA A 747 68.89 21.83 0.53
N MET A 748 67.70 21.22 0.47
CA MET A 748 66.76 21.22 1.59
C MET A 748 67.36 20.55 2.84
N LEU A 749 68.06 19.41 2.67
CA LEU A 749 68.72 18.71 3.79
C LEU A 749 69.91 19.51 4.35
N ALA A 750 70.72 20.14 3.50
CA ALA A 750 71.87 20.95 3.91
C ALA A 750 71.43 22.18 4.73
N ASN A 751 70.33 22.82 4.32
CA ASN A 751 69.71 23.91 5.07
C ASN A 751 69.09 23.42 6.40
N ALA A 752 68.54 22.20 6.44
CA ALA A 752 68.04 21.62 7.68
C ALA A 752 69.16 21.35 8.70
N ALA A 753 70.27 20.77 8.25
CA ALA A 753 71.47 20.56 9.05
C ALA A 753 72.00 21.91 9.61
N LEU A 754 71.98 22.96 8.79
CA LEU A 754 72.35 24.31 9.18
C LEU A 754 71.47 24.85 10.32
N VAL A 755 70.15 24.68 10.23
CA VAL A 755 69.17 25.16 11.22
C VAL A 755 69.29 24.40 12.54
N GLU A 756 69.68 23.12 12.51
CA GLU A 756 69.95 22.32 13.71
C GLU A 756 71.39 22.43 14.23
N GLU A 757 72.18 23.36 13.67
CA GLU A 757 73.57 23.65 14.05
C GLU A 757 74.56 22.49 13.81
N ASP A 758 74.21 21.51 12.97
CA ASP A 758 75.12 20.45 12.50
C ASP A 758 75.88 20.91 11.25
N TYR A 759 76.87 21.78 11.48
CA TYR A 759 77.64 22.40 10.40
C TYR A 759 78.54 21.42 9.64
N ILE A 760 78.96 20.33 10.28
CA ILE A 760 79.82 19.31 9.65
C ILE A 760 79.01 18.52 8.62
N GLU A 761 77.80 18.10 8.99
CA GLU A 761 76.93 17.39 8.06
C GLU A 761 76.44 18.31 6.93
N SER A 762 76.11 19.57 7.25
CA SER A 762 75.79 20.59 6.24
C SER A 762 76.93 20.78 5.22
N TYR A 763 78.18 20.80 5.69
CA TYR A 763 79.38 20.86 4.85
C TYR A 763 79.51 19.64 3.92
N HIS A 764 79.33 18.42 4.45
CA HIS A 764 79.36 17.21 3.63
C HIS A 764 78.26 17.20 2.56
N LEU A 765 77.05 17.63 2.90
CA LEU A 765 75.96 17.75 1.93
C LEU A 765 76.27 18.79 0.84
N CYS A 766 76.91 19.92 1.18
CA CYS A 766 77.39 20.90 0.19
C CYS A 766 78.39 20.29 -0.80
N GLN A 767 79.33 19.45 -0.33
CA GLN A 767 80.26 18.74 -1.21
C GLN A 767 79.51 17.81 -2.19
N ILE A 768 78.54 17.03 -1.68
CA ILE A 768 77.73 16.12 -2.51
C ILE A 768 76.89 16.89 -3.55
N ILE A 769 76.35 18.05 -3.17
CA ILE A 769 75.59 18.93 -4.07
C ILE A 769 76.47 19.45 -5.21
N VAL A 770 77.65 19.96 -4.88
CA VAL A 770 78.60 20.52 -5.84
C VAL A 770 79.11 19.44 -6.79
N ASP A 771 79.45 18.26 -6.27
CA ASP A 771 79.84 17.11 -7.09
C ASP A 771 78.69 16.69 -8.02
N ALA A 772 77.43 16.70 -7.56
CA ALA A 772 76.29 16.38 -8.40
C ALA A 772 76.04 17.43 -9.49
N ALA A 773 76.25 18.71 -9.20
CA ALA A 773 76.12 19.81 -10.16
C ALA A 773 77.25 19.80 -11.21
N GLN A 774 78.51 19.62 -10.78
CA GLN A 774 79.69 19.62 -11.67
C GLN A 774 79.77 18.37 -12.56
N ASN A 775 79.35 17.20 -12.05
CA ASN A 775 79.39 15.95 -12.81
C ASN A 775 78.20 15.80 -13.80
N GLN A 776 77.30 16.77 -13.88
CA GLN A 776 76.18 16.73 -14.81
C GLN A 776 76.69 16.87 -16.26
N LYS A 777 76.72 15.75 -17.00
CA LYS A 777 77.00 15.77 -18.44
C LYS A 777 75.93 16.58 -19.16
N THR A 778 76.31 17.69 -19.77
CA THR A 778 75.50 18.57 -20.63
C THR A 778 74.98 17.85 -21.88
N ALA A 779 74.01 16.96 -21.73
CA ALA A 779 73.32 16.31 -22.83
C ALA A 779 71.82 16.63 -22.75
N GLY A 780 71.37 17.61 -23.55
CA GLY A 780 69.96 17.74 -23.97
C GLY A 780 68.98 18.54 -23.10
N LYS A 781 69.37 19.12 -21.95
CA LYS A 781 68.46 19.94 -21.10
C LYS A 781 68.69 21.46 -21.26
N SER A 782 67.63 22.25 -21.03
CA SER A 782 67.58 23.72 -21.22
C SER A 782 68.56 24.48 -20.33
N LYS A 783 69.05 25.63 -20.80
CA LYS A 783 69.92 26.54 -20.03
C LYS A 783 69.28 26.97 -18.71
N SER A 784 67.95 27.16 -18.68
CA SER A 784 67.21 27.48 -17.45
C SER A 784 67.30 26.37 -16.40
N TYR A 785 67.26 25.11 -16.84
CA TYR A 785 67.30 23.94 -15.96
C TYR A 785 68.68 23.81 -15.29
N ASN A 786 69.77 24.04 -16.03
CA ASN A 786 71.12 24.01 -15.45
C ASN A 786 71.35 25.21 -14.52
N ASN A 787 70.84 26.40 -14.87
CA ASN A 787 70.91 27.56 -14.00
C ASN A 787 70.23 27.29 -12.65
N GLU A 788 69.07 26.62 -12.62
CA GLU A 788 68.39 26.27 -11.35
C GLU A 788 69.20 25.28 -10.48
N ILE A 789 69.95 24.36 -11.11
CA ILE A 789 70.84 23.43 -10.40
C ILE A 789 71.99 24.19 -9.75
N ASP A 790 72.68 25.00 -10.56
CA ASP A 790 73.79 25.83 -10.10
C ASP A 790 73.30 26.77 -8.99
N GLU A 791 72.13 27.38 -9.17
CA GLU A 791 71.46 28.26 -8.22
C GLU A 791 71.23 27.60 -6.86
N ALA A 792 70.57 26.44 -6.83
CA ALA A 792 70.37 25.70 -5.60
C ALA A 792 71.69 25.30 -4.92
N ALA A 793 72.72 24.99 -5.71
CA ALA A 793 74.02 24.55 -5.22
C ALA A 793 74.84 25.68 -4.60
N TRP A 794 75.04 26.81 -5.29
CA TRP A 794 75.83 27.93 -4.78
C TRP A 794 75.14 28.64 -3.62
N HIS A 795 73.81 28.74 -3.62
CA HIS A 795 73.06 29.29 -2.48
C HIS A 795 73.25 28.47 -1.21
N SER A 796 73.16 27.14 -1.31
CA SER A 796 73.36 26.24 -0.16
C SER A 796 74.77 26.41 0.44
N CYS A 797 75.79 26.45 -0.41
CA CYS A 797 77.18 26.66 0.00
C CYS A 797 77.40 28.06 0.62
N LEU A 798 76.79 29.10 0.05
CA LEU A 798 76.86 30.47 0.57
C LEU A 798 76.18 30.60 1.94
N ASN A 799 75.04 29.94 2.13
CA ASN A 799 74.31 29.94 3.40
C ASN A 799 75.18 29.40 4.53
N LEU A 800 75.89 28.28 4.31
CA LEU A 800 76.82 27.72 5.29
C LEU A 800 78.04 28.61 5.55
N GLY A 801 78.65 29.16 4.49
CA GLY A 801 79.82 30.04 4.60
C GLY A 801 79.59 31.31 5.43
N LYS A 802 78.37 31.85 5.40
CA LYS A 802 77.95 33.05 6.13
C LYS A 802 77.77 32.82 7.64
N VAL A 803 77.60 31.59 8.11
CA VAL A 803 77.30 31.33 9.53
C VAL A 803 78.52 31.57 10.41
N GLU A 804 78.50 32.67 11.17
CA GLU A 804 79.60 33.03 12.08
C GLU A 804 79.76 32.05 13.26
N ALA A 805 78.68 31.35 13.64
CA ALA A 805 78.69 30.31 14.68
C ALA A 805 79.47 29.04 14.30
N PHE A 806 79.78 28.83 13.01
CA PHE A 806 80.63 27.72 12.60
C PHE A 806 82.11 28.14 12.72
N GLU A 807 82.80 27.58 13.73
CA GLU A 807 84.16 27.98 14.11
C GLU A 807 85.25 27.55 13.11
N ASP A 808 84.99 26.54 12.27
CA ASP A 808 85.97 26.05 11.29
C ASP A 808 86.07 26.97 10.06
N ILE A 809 86.96 27.95 10.17
CA ILE A 809 87.24 28.94 9.11
C ILE A 809 87.69 28.27 7.81
N ASN A 810 88.44 27.16 7.88
CA ASN A 810 88.96 26.50 6.67
C ASN A 810 87.82 25.87 5.87
N ARG A 811 86.93 25.13 6.52
CA ARG A 811 85.75 24.53 5.86
C ARG A 811 84.78 25.58 5.34
N ARG A 812 84.62 26.71 6.06
CA ARG A 812 83.80 27.84 5.59
C ARG A 812 84.36 28.53 4.36
N LEU A 813 85.68 28.73 4.30
CA LEU A 813 86.34 29.25 3.08
C LEU A 813 86.23 28.26 1.92
N ASP A 814 86.28 26.96 2.21
CA ASP A 814 86.15 25.91 1.20
C ASP A 814 84.75 25.90 0.56
N VAL A 815 83.67 25.92 1.35
CA VAL A 815 82.30 26.00 0.79
C VAL A 815 82.03 27.32 0.07
N LEU A 816 82.59 28.43 0.53
CA LEU A 816 82.52 29.70 -0.21
C LEU A 816 83.30 29.63 -1.53
N SER A 817 84.39 28.86 -1.59
CA SER A 817 85.10 28.59 -2.84
C SER A 817 84.27 27.74 -3.80
N MET A 818 83.61 26.70 -3.29
CA MET A 818 82.67 25.90 -4.05
C MET A 818 81.50 26.75 -4.59
N ALA A 819 80.95 27.66 -3.78
CA ALA A 819 79.92 28.61 -4.20
C ALA A 819 80.39 29.50 -5.36
N MET A 820 81.64 29.99 -5.35
CA MET A 820 82.20 30.80 -6.44
C MET A 820 82.33 30.03 -7.76
N THR A 821 82.57 28.71 -7.69
CA THR A 821 82.68 27.88 -8.91
C THR A 821 81.36 27.71 -9.64
N LEU A 822 80.24 27.76 -8.91
CA LEU A 822 78.89 27.52 -9.43
C LEU A 822 78.06 28.81 -9.57
N SER A 823 78.42 29.89 -8.88
CA SER A 823 77.63 31.13 -8.92
C SER A 823 77.69 31.84 -10.28
N PRO A 824 76.58 32.41 -10.77
CA PRO A 824 76.58 33.22 -11.98
C PRO A 824 77.46 34.46 -11.82
N ALA A 825 78.02 34.96 -12.92
CA ALA A 825 78.99 36.05 -12.93
C ALA A 825 78.53 37.33 -12.18
N GLU A 826 77.21 37.54 -12.10
CA GLU A 826 76.57 38.65 -11.41
C GLU A 826 76.71 38.56 -9.88
N ASN A 827 76.64 37.36 -9.30
CA ASN A 827 76.58 37.12 -7.85
C ASN A 827 77.94 36.73 -7.24
N ILE A 828 78.96 36.48 -8.06
CA ILE A 828 80.33 36.16 -7.60
C ILE A 828 80.86 37.24 -6.64
N ARG A 829 80.54 38.51 -6.88
CA ARG A 829 80.98 39.63 -6.05
C ARG A 829 80.49 39.50 -4.61
N ASP A 830 79.23 39.09 -4.42
CA ASP A 830 78.62 38.96 -3.10
C ASP A 830 79.23 37.81 -2.31
N VAL A 831 79.52 36.68 -2.99
CA VAL A 831 80.23 35.54 -2.39
C VAL A 831 81.68 35.94 -2.01
N LEU A 832 82.38 36.66 -2.89
CA LEU A 832 83.75 37.14 -2.66
C LEU A 832 83.87 38.10 -1.47
N ILE A 833 82.87 38.95 -1.23
CA ILE A 833 82.85 39.86 -0.08
C ILE A 833 82.84 39.05 1.23
N VAL A 834 81.97 38.04 1.31
CA VAL A 834 81.88 37.15 2.48
C VAL A 834 83.18 36.36 2.66
N TRP A 835 83.73 35.83 1.56
CA TRP A 835 85.01 35.09 1.57
C TRP A 835 86.17 35.96 2.06
N ARG A 836 86.33 37.19 1.55
CA ARG A 836 87.41 38.11 1.96
C ARG A 836 87.30 38.53 3.42
N LYS A 837 86.07 38.81 3.91
CA LYS A 837 85.83 39.14 5.33
C LYS A 837 86.30 37.98 6.22
N LEU A 838 86.00 36.75 5.84
CA LEU A 838 86.37 35.56 6.59
C LEU A 838 87.87 35.26 6.51
N ASP A 839 88.49 35.41 5.33
CA ASP A 839 89.93 35.18 5.15
C ASP A 839 90.78 36.17 5.95
N GLN A 840 90.32 37.42 6.10
CA GLN A 840 90.96 38.42 6.97
C GLN A 840 90.90 38.06 8.46
N THR A 841 89.92 37.24 8.88
CA THR A 841 89.80 36.75 10.27
C THR A 841 90.63 35.50 10.55
N LYS A 842 91.29 34.91 9.54
CA LYS A 842 92.28 33.86 9.81
C LYS A 842 93.40 34.44 10.69
N PRO A 843 93.72 33.80 11.83
CA PRO A 843 94.97 34.12 12.50
C PRO A 843 96.10 33.86 11.50
N ASN A 844 96.91 34.90 11.25
CA ASN A 844 98.11 34.81 10.43
C ASN A 844 98.88 33.54 10.84
N GLN A 845 99.14 32.63 9.91
CA GLN A 845 100.05 31.49 10.16
C GLN A 845 101.45 31.98 10.60
N LEU A 846 101.78 33.25 10.33
CA LEU A 846 102.95 33.97 10.84
C LEU A 846 102.91 34.28 12.36
N ALA A 847 101.73 34.33 12.99
CA ALA A 847 101.59 34.57 14.44
C ALA A 847 101.79 33.29 15.27
N PHE A 848 101.47 32.11 14.72
CA PHE A 848 101.82 30.82 15.35
C PHE A 848 103.30 30.47 15.16
N ALA A 849 103.95 30.97 14.11
CA ALA A 849 105.39 30.81 13.88
C ALA A 849 106.28 31.64 14.83
N GLN A 850 105.72 32.65 15.51
CA GLN A 850 106.45 33.50 16.48
C GLN A 850 106.32 33.04 17.94
N LEU A 851 105.49 32.03 18.22
CA LEU A 851 105.37 31.39 19.55
C LEU A 851 106.09 30.03 19.65
N GLY A 852 106.71 29.56 18.56
CA GLY A 852 107.41 28.27 18.49
C GLY A 852 108.93 28.33 18.35
N SER A 853 109.57 29.51 18.39
CA SER A 853 111.02 29.66 18.13
C SER A 853 111.92 29.59 19.38
N HIS A 854 111.61 28.72 20.34
CA HIS A 854 112.58 28.24 21.34
C HIS A 854 112.37 26.75 21.62
N GLY A 855 113.25 25.92 21.06
CA GLY A 855 113.28 24.46 21.23
C GLY A 855 113.51 23.75 19.89
N PHE A 856 114.68 23.94 19.28
CA PHE A 856 115.74 22.91 19.18
C PHE A 856 115.36 21.64 18.40
N ASP A 857 115.70 21.68 17.11
CA ASP A 857 116.72 20.83 16.45
C ASP A 857 116.53 19.30 16.30
N LYS A 858 116.71 18.87 15.03
CA LYS A 858 117.05 17.53 14.48
C LYS A 858 115.95 16.45 14.50
N ASP A 859 115.71 15.61 13.48
CA ASP A 859 116.57 15.06 12.42
C ASP A 859 115.76 14.64 11.18
N HIS A 860 116.50 14.42 10.09
CA HIS A 860 116.15 13.91 8.75
C HIS A 860 115.10 12.78 8.64
N HIS A 861 114.23 12.80 7.62
CA HIS A 861 114.35 11.98 6.40
C HIS A 861 113.16 12.12 5.41
N GLU A 862 113.47 11.77 4.17
CA GLU A 862 112.68 11.77 2.94
C GLU A 862 111.42 10.85 2.91
N ASN A 863 110.64 11.10 1.85
CA ASN A 863 109.93 10.15 0.99
C ASN A 863 108.43 9.81 1.23
N LYS A 864 107.66 10.17 0.20
CA LYS A 864 106.78 9.30 -0.62
C LYS A 864 105.96 8.20 0.08
N GLY A 865 104.65 8.31 -0.09
CA GLY A 865 103.89 7.26 -0.80
C GLY A 865 102.83 6.46 -0.02
N TRP A 866 101.68 6.34 -0.69
CA TRP A 866 100.87 5.12 -0.89
C TRP A 866 100.15 4.44 0.30
N GLN A 867 98.81 4.44 0.17
CA GLN A 867 97.87 3.31 0.26
C GLN A 867 98.11 2.14 1.23
N GLY A 868 97.04 1.75 1.93
CA GLY A 868 96.82 0.39 2.45
C GLY A 868 95.88 0.39 3.67
N LEU A 869 94.56 0.36 3.50
CA LEU A 869 93.71 -0.84 3.55
C LEU A 869 93.83 -1.69 4.83
N LEU A 870 92.70 -1.71 5.58
CA LEU A 870 92.10 -2.86 6.28
C LEU A 870 92.99 -3.68 7.24
N GLN A 871 92.66 -3.72 8.53
CA GLN A 871 91.69 -4.68 9.11
C GLN A 871 91.82 -4.78 10.65
N ASN A 872 90.66 -4.79 11.30
CA ASN A 872 90.24 -5.69 12.39
C ASN A 872 91.06 -5.82 13.70
N ALA A 873 90.45 -5.25 14.75
CA ALA A 873 89.63 -5.99 15.72
C ALA A 873 90.11 -6.11 17.18
N THR A 874 89.10 -5.96 18.05
CA THR A 874 88.92 -6.52 19.40
C THR A 874 89.61 -5.85 20.60
N LYS A 875 88.80 -5.25 21.50
CA LYS A 875 88.31 -5.80 22.80
C LYS A 875 87.84 -4.62 23.66
N GLN A 876 86.56 -4.51 24.01
CA GLN A 876 85.83 -5.24 25.08
C GLN A 876 86.26 -4.80 26.49
N TRP A 877 85.37 -4.08 27.18
CA TRP A 877 84.98 -4.35 28.57
C TRP A 877 83.51 -3.94 28.76
N SER A 878 82.72 -4.91 29.23
CA SER A 878 81.42 -4.76 29.88
C SER A 878 81.64 -4.68 31.38
N LEU A 879 80.73 -4.07 32.15
CA LEU A 879 79.62 -4.75 32.85
C LEU A 879 79.10 -3.87 33.99
N GLY A 880 77.78 -3.72 34.05
CA GLY A 880 77.01 -3.56 35.28
C GLY A 880 76.87 -2.12 35.80
N ASP A 881 75.73 -1.70 36.32
CA ASP A 881 74.45 -2.39 36.50
C ASP A 881 73.43 -1.32 36.94
N LEU A 882 72.19 -1.76 37.05
CA LEU A 882 71.11 -1.23 37.89
C LEU A 882 69.94 -0.51 37.19
N LEU A 883 69.00 -1.38 36.84
CA LEU A 883 67.54 -1.21 36.91
C LEU A 883 67.09 -0.28 38.05
N THR A 884 66.08 0.56 37.80
CA THR A 884 64.70 0.41 38.33
C THR A 884 63.92 1.72 38.27
N GLY A 885 62.69 1.61 37.77
CA GLY A 885 61.51 2.01 38.56
C GLY A 885 60.96 3.42 38.39
N GLY A 886 59.69 3.48 37.98
CA GLY A 886 58.71 4.26 38.75
C GLY A 886 58.09 5.46 38.05
N GLU A 887 57.01 5.18 37.34
CA GLU A 887 55.67 5.75 37.59
C GLU A 887 55.46 7.27 37.78
N GLN A 888 54.70 7.81 36.82
CA GLN A 888 53.36 8.40 36.99
C GLN A 888 53.12 9.66 37.86
N ALA A 889 52.33 10.54 37.24
CA ALA A 889 51.21 11.30 37.81
C ALA A 889 51.45 12.78 38.18
N ASP A 890 50.87 13.60 37.30
CA ASP A 890 49.78 14.55 37.58
C ASP A 890 50.05 16.01 37.98
N ARG A 891 49.48 16.85 37.09
CA ARG A 891 48.62 18.03 37.33
C ARG A 891 49.23 19.42 37.40
N ARG A 892 48.80 20.16 36.36
CA ARG A 892 48.17 21.50 36.35
C ARG A 892 49.02 22.71 36.68
N GLY A 893 48.98 23.67 35.76
CA GLY A 893 49.16 25.09 36.06
C GLY A 893 49.62 25.89 34.85
N MET A 894 48.68 26.60 34.21
CA MET A 894 48.93 27.67 33.25
C MET A 894 50.00 28.67 33.73
N ASP A 895 50.90 29.08 32.84
CA ASP A 895 50.94 30.49 32.40
C ASP A 895 51.74 30.66 31.11
N GLY A 896 51.29 31.60 30.29
CA GLY A 896 51.82 31.85 28.96
C GLY A 896 53.20 32.51 28.98
N SER A 897 54.09 32.03 28.12
CA SER A 897 55.13 32.87 27.55
C SER A 897 55.38 32.47 26.09
N LYS A 898 55.20 33.45 25.21
CA LYS A 898 55.47 33.36 23.78
C LYS A 898 56.92 32.93 23.57
N ARG A 899 57.13 31.74 23.00
CA ARG A 899 58.47 31.25 22.65
C ARG A 899 58.99 31.96 21.40
N LYS A 900 60.26 32.33 21.44
CA LYS A 900 61.09 33.02 20.44
C LYS A 900 61.19 32.36 19.04
N ARG A 901 60.28 31.44 18.68
CA ARG A 901 60.25 30.78 17.36
C ARG A 901 59.42 31.53 16.33
N ASP A 902 58.49 32.39 16.75
CA ASP A 902 57.61 33.14 15.83
C ASP A 902 58.22 34.47 15.32
N ILE A 903 59.43 34.84 15.76
CA ILE A 903 60.09 36.13 15.40
C ILE A 903 61.15 35.94 14.29
N VAL A 904 61.34 34.73 13.77
CA VAL A 904 62.25 34.46 12.63
C VAL A 904 61.50 34.28 11.30
N ARG A 905 60.16 34.42 11.32
CA ARG A 905 59.32 34.31 10.13
C ARG A 905 59.35 35.55 9.22
N ASP A 906 59.91 36.67 9.69
CA ASP A 906 59.90 37.96 8.97
C ASP A 906 61.27 38.44 8.44
N VAL A 907 62.33 37.61 8.48
CA VAL A 907 63.69 38.05 8.11
C VAL A 907 64.31 37.30 6.92
N VAL A 908 63.60 36.36 6.31
CA VAL A 908 64.03 35.78 5.02
C VAL A 908 62.87 35.89 4.04
N GLY A 909 63.05 36.78 3.07
CA GLY A 909 62.05 37.21 2.11
C GLY A 909 61.45 36.06 1.31
N GLY A 910 60.18 36.29 0.95
CA GLY A 910 59.40 35.42 0.08
C GLY A 910 60.11 35.15 -1.24
N TRP A 911 60.62 33.93 -1.34
CA TRP A 911 60.85 33.21 -2.59
C TRP A 911 60.77 31.72 -2.22
N LEU A 912 59.53 31.23 -2.13
CA LEU A 912 59.12 29.82 -2.12
C LEU A 912 57.58 29.81 -2.06
N PHE A 913 56.99 30.17 -3.19
CA PHE A 913 55.97 29.32 -3.77
C PHE A 913 56.63 28.05 -4.28
#